data_AF-A0A2V7J4K4-F1
#
_entry.id   AF-A0A2V7J4K4-F1
#
_cell.length_a   1.000
_cell.length_b   1.000
_cell.length_c   1.000
_cell.angle_alpha   90.00
_cell.angle_beta   90.00
_cell.angle_gamma   90.00
#
_symmetry.space_group_name_H-M   'P 1'
#
loop_
_entity.id
_entity.type
_entity.pdbx_description
1 polymer ?
#
loop_
_entity_poly.entity_id
_entity_poly.type
_entity_poly.pdbx_seq_one_letter_code
_entity_poly.pdbx_strand_id
1 'polypeptide(L)'
;HKTTLVFVNTRRLCERLAMHLSERLGADRVTSHHGSLSREKRLEAEERLKRGELQALVATASLELGIDIGSIDLVIQVGSTRSIATLLQRVGRAGHRLGAIPKGRIFPLSRDELIECAAMLRATREGRLDRLIIPDRPLDILAQQIVAAAAGEEWDEDTLYQRMRSAYPYRDLTRKEFDDVVQMLAEGFTTRRGRRSAHIHYDGINKKLKGRRGARIAAITSGGAIPDLGDYRVILEPTETFVGTLNEDFAIESTPGDIFQLGNTSYQIVKVESGQVRVADARGQPPTLPFWLGEAPGRTNELSEEVSRLRQDIADRLDDPPAAIQWLVDTIGMNEAGARTVVEYLGATRQILGTIPTQKCLVLERFFDEAGGMQLVLHAPFGSRINRAWGLALRKRFCRSFNFELQAAATEDAIILSLGPQHSFPLEDVFQYLKPATAEHLLVQAMLDAPVFGTRWRWNATRALAVLRFRGGRKVPTPLQRMEAEDLVAAVFPDQLACPENLVGDREIPDHPLVNQTIADCLLEAMDFPGLKRVLEGMEAGQFTLIARDTTEPSPLCHEVLNARPYAFLDDAPLEERRTQAVITRRGLDVKTAEEFGKLDQSAIDLVREQAWPEPETGDELHDALLIMGAVPRVEAGTHASWKDKYDDLARAGRVTTVDDRLWVATERLPLVQAAFPGARNEPAVAPPEREAAKVWSREDAIRELVRGRLEVVGPTTANDIGEALGVPVADLDFALAALEHEGFALRGRFSSGVEGIEWCERRLLARIHRYTLDRLRKEIEPVTAADFLRFLFKWQRVATGSRAEGPEGLAAVLDLLDGYELAAGAWESEVLPARLTDYDPLWLDGLCLSGEIAWGRLTATRNAEVGTRARRSRCTGATAARSGGPAFPKSM
;
A
#
# COMPACT_ATOMS: atom_id res chain seq x y z
N HIS A 1 21.95 25.51 12.97
CA HIS A 1 22.42 25.52 11.57
C HIS A 1 21.99 26.84 10.97
N LYS A 2 22.86 27.54 10.23
CA LYS A 2 22.55 28.81 9.57
C LYS A 2 21.71 28.57 8.31
N THR A 3 22.10 27.58 7.52
CA THR A 3 21.44 27.22 6.26
C THR A 3 21.17 25.72 6.22
N THR A 4 19.93 25.35 5.89
CA THR A 4 19.45 23.97 5.84
C THR A 4 18.89 23.66 4.46
N LEU A 5 19.35 22.56 3.84
CA LEU A 5 18.76 22.05 2.61
C LEU A 5 17.78 20.91 2.96
N VAL A 6 16.53 21.03 2.57
CA VAL A 6 15.47 20.06 2.88
C VAL A 6 15.07 19.33 1.60
N PHE A 7 15.44 18.07 1.48
CA PHE A 7 15.05 17.23 0.36
C PHE A 7 13.70 16.55 0.59
N VAL A 8 12.91 16.50 -0.47
CA VAL A 8 11.62 15.81 -0.57
C VAL A 8 11.55 15.04 -1.88
N ASN A 9 10.69 14.01 -1.95
CA ASN A 9 10.60 13.17 -3.14
C ASN A 9 9.62 13.68 -4.21
N THR A 10 8.71 14.60 -3.87
CA THR A 10 7.68 15.08 -4.81
C THR A 10 7.62 16.60 -4.84
N ARG A 11 7.24 17.14 -6.00
CA ARG A 11 7.03 18.59 -6.21
C ARG A 11 5.94 19.12 -5.28
N ARG A 12 4.83 18.39 -5.12
CA ARG A 12 3.75 18.73 -4.18
C ARG A 12 4.22 18.83 -2.73
N LEU A 13 5.04 17.88 -2.26
CA LEU A 13 5.59 17.94 -0.90
C LEU A 13 6.58 19.11 -0.75
N CYS A 14 7.31 19.45 -1.82
CA CYS A 14 8.25 20.57 -1.85
C CYS A 14 7.52 21.89 -1.57
N GLU A 15 6.45 22.14 -2.32
CA GLU A 15 5.64 23.37 -2.17
C GLU A 15 4.94 23.41 -0.81
N ARG A 16 4.32 22.28 -0.40
CA ARG A 16 3.64 22.18 0.89
C ARG A 16 4.57 22.48 2.07
N LEU A 17 5.76 21.89 2.05
CA LEU A 17 6.71 22.07 3.14
C LEU A 17 7.35 23.46 3.10
N ALA A 18 7.65 23.99 1.91
CA ALA A 18 8.13 25.36 1.76
C ALA A 18 7.12 26.37 2.31
N MET A 19 5.83 26.22 1.98
CA MET A 19 4.73 27.04 2.52
C MET A 19 4.70 27.00 4.05
N HIS A 20 4.60 25.81 4.65
CA HIS A 20 4.52 25.66 6.10
C HIS A 20 5.78 26.08 6.87
N LEU A 21 6.96 26.01 6.23
CA LEU A 21 8.19 26.56 6.80
C LEU A 21 8.23 28.08 6.65
N SER A 22 7.74 28.63 5.55
CA SER A 22 7.66 30.08 5.31
C SER A 22 6.71 30.76 6.30
N GLU A 23 5.58 30.14 6.61
CA GLU A 23 4.63 30.61 7.65
C GLU A 23 5.29 30.73 9.03
N ARG A 24 6.23 29.82 9.35
CA ARG A 24 6.88 29.76 10.67
C ARG A 24 8.17 30.56 10.75
N LEU A 25 8.94 30.64 9.66
CA LEU A 25 10.29 31.22 9.63
C LEU A 25 10.34 32.59 8.94
N GLY A 26 9.35 32.92 8.12
CA GLY A 26 9.31 34.11 7.25
C GLY A 26 9.46 33.74 5.77
N ALA A 27 8.61 34.33 4.92
CA ALA A 27 8.53 34.04 3.49
C ALA A 27 9.79 34.47 2.68
N ASP A 28 10.59 35.37 3.23
CA ASP A 28 11.87 35.83 2.70
C ASP A 28 13.03 34.87 3.00
N ARG A 29 12.86 33.95 3.96
CA ARG A 29 13.94 33.07 4.48
C ARG A 29 13.87 31.63 4.00
N VAL A 30 12.76 31.26 3.37
CA VAL A 30 12.49 29.91 2.87
C VAL A 30 12.05 30.01 1.42
N THR A 31 12.48 29.08 0.56
CA THR A 31 11.95 28.97 -0.81
C THR A 31 11.95 27.51 -1.27
N SER A 32 11.30 27.23 -2.41
CA SER A 32 11.24 25.90 -3.03
C SER A 32 12.13 25.82 -4.28
N HIS A 33 12.58 24.61 -4.62
CA HIS A 33 13.41 24.36 -5.80
C HIS A 33 13.09 23.01 -6.47
N HIS A 34 12.47 23.04 -7.65
CA HIS A 34 12.18 21.84 -8.44
C HIS A 34 12.07 22.13 -9.93
N GLY A 35 12.10 21.08 -10.75
CA GLY A 35 12.17 21.18 -12.22
C GLY A 35 11.03 21.94 -12.89
N SER A 36 9.84 22.00 -12.27
CA SER A 36 8.71 22.79 -12.77
C SER A 36 8.87 24.30 -12.64
N LEU A 37 9.84 24.81 -11.88
CA LEU A 37 10.10 26.26 -11.80
C LEU A 37 10.90 26.74 -13.01
N SER A 38 10.64 27.98 -13.44
CA SER A 38 11.42 28.62 -14.50
C SER A 38 12.92 28.64 -14.17
N ARG A 39 13.76 28.64 -15.21
CA ARG A 39 15.22 28.70 -15.05
C ARG A 39 15.66 29.90 -14.22
N GLU A 40 15.03 31.05 -14.44
CA GLU A 40 15.30 32.31 -13.74
C GLU A 40 15.03 32.18 -12.24
N LYS A 41 13.84 31.68 -11.86
CA LYS A 41 13.48 31.45 -10.44
C LYS A 41 14.42 30.45 -9.76
N ARG A 42 14.82 29.39 -10.47
CA ARG A 42 15.78 28.41 -9.94
C ARG A 42 17.15 29.02 -9.68
N LEU A 43 17.66 29.78 -10.64
CA LEU A 43 18.94 30.49 -10.50
C LEU A 43 18.91 31.49 -9.33
N GLU A 44 17.82 32.25 -9.19
CA GLU A 44 17.64 33.17 -8.08
C GLU A 44 17.68 32.44 -6.73
N ALA A 45 16.97 31.32 -6.60
CA ALA A 45 16.99 30.50 -5.38
C ALA A 45 18.39 29.95 -5.06
N GLU A 46 19.13 29.48 -6.07
CA GLU A 46 20.51 29.02 -5.93
C GLU A 46 21.46 30.15 -5.47
N GLU A 47 21.32 31.35 -6.04
CA GLU A 47 22.13 32.51 -5.66
C GLU A 47 21.82 32.99 -4.23
N ARG A 48 20.55 33.09 -3.87
CA ARG A 48 20.12 33.46 -2.51
C ARG A 48 20.64 32.46 -1.46
N LEU A 49 20.65 31.17 -1.81
CA LEU A 49 21.25 30.13 -0.98
C LEU A 49 22.77 30.35 -0.82
N LYS A 50 23.48 30.58 -1.93
CA LYS A 50 24.93 30.85 -1.92
C LYS A 50 25.31 32.09 -1.12
N ARG A 51 24.49 33.15 -1.17
CA ARG A 51 24.70 34.39 -0.39
C ARG A 51 24.34 34.25 1.10
N GLY A 52 23.78 33.11 1.51
CA GLY A 52 23.39 32.86 2.91
C GLY A 52 22.14 33.63 3.34
N GLU A 53 21.33 34.10 2.38
CA GLU A 53 20.09 34.85 2.64
C GLU A 53 18.95 33.92 3.07
N LEU A 54 19.04 32.63 2.72
CA LEU A 54 18.06 31.61 3.05
C LEU A 54 18.47 30.81 4.30
N GLN A 55 17.52 30.64 5.22
CA GLN A 55 17.66 29.69 6.32
C GLN A 55 17.32 28.27 5.88
N ALA A 56 16.36 28.11 4.97
CA ALA A 56 15.98 26.82 4.45
C ALA A 56 15.67 26.88 2.95
N LEU A 57 16.07 25.85 2.22
CA LEU A 57 15.66 25.63 0.84
C LEU A 57 15.03 24.25 0.76
N VAL A 58 13.78 24.16 0.31
CA VAL A 58 13.12 22.86 0.09
C VAL A 58 13.31 22.46 -1.36
N ALA A 59 13.83 21.27 -1.63
CA ALA A 59 14.18 20.85 -2.97
C ALA A 59 13.81 19.39 -3.26
N THR A 60 13.60 19.12 -4.54
CA THR A 60 13.52 17.74 -5.07
C THR A 60 14.91 17.26 -5.49
N ALA A 61 15.03 16.24 -6.34
CA ALA A 61 16.30 15.81 -6.93
C ALA A 61 17.01 16.89 -7.77
N SER A 62 16.39 18.05 -8.00
CA SER A 62 16.94 19.20 -8.73
C SER A 62 18.25 19.76 -8.15
N LEU A 63 18.52 19.56 -6.86
CA LEU A 63 19.78 19.97 -6.19
C LEU A 63 20.59 18.77 -5.68
N GLU A 64 20.27 17.56 -6.14
CA GLU A 64 20.94 16.33 -5.70
C GLU A 64 22.36 16.22 -6.25
N LEU A 65 22.61 16.72 -7.48
CA LEU A 65 23.83 16.52 -8.25
C LEU A 65 24.71 17.77 -8.39
N GLY A 66 26.01 17.58 -8.14
CA GLY A 66 27.16 18.29 -8.72
C GLY A 66 27.38 19.78 -8.42
N ILE A 67 26.39 20.52 -7.94
CA ILE A 67 26.54 21.96 -7.73
C ILE A 67 27.13 22.28 -6.35
N ASP A 68 28.17 23.10 -6.34
CA ASP A 68 28.63 23.78 -5.12
C ASP A 68 27.67 24.93 -4.83
N ILE A 69 26.77 24.74 -3.85
CA ILE A 69 25.71 25.70 -3.50
C ILE A 69 26.08 26.52 -2.24
N GLY A 70 27.37 26.68 -1.95
CA GLY A 70 27.83 27.44 -0.78
C GLY A 70 27.73 26.64 0.52
N SER A 71 27.71 27.34 1.66
CA SER A 71 27.85 26.72 2.99
C SER A 71 26.52 26.18 3.53
N ILE A 72 26.13 24.97 3.12
CA ILE A 72 25.03 24.22 3.73
C ILE A 72 25.54 23.54 5.00
N ASP A 73 24.92 23.83 6.15
CA ASP A 73 25.33 23.26 7.44
C ASP A 73 24.62 21.94 7.78
N LEU A 74 23.42 21.73 7.22
CA LEU A 74 22.56 20.59 7.50
C LEU A 74 21.74 20.23 6.27
N VAL A 75 21.62 18.93 6.02
CA VAL A 75 20.62 18.37 5.12
C VAL A 75 19.54 17.67 5.94
N ILE A 76 18.28 17.91 5.58
CA ILE A 76 17.13 17.17 6.07
C ILE A 76 16.54 16.40 4.89
N GLN A 77 16.34 15.10 5.04
CA GLN A 77 15.62 14.27 4.08
C GLN A 77 14.25 13.92 4.66
N VAL A 78 13.18 14.28 3.95
CA VAL A 78 11.80 13.97 4.35
C VAL A 78 11.28 12.79 3.53
N GLY A 79 10.94 11.72 4.22
CA GLY A 79 10.64 10.39 3.67
C GLY A 79 11.87 9.64 3.19
N SER A 80 11.72 8.35 2.94
CA SER A 80 12.81 7.51 2.40
C SER A 80 13.22 7.94 0.99
N THR A 81 14.51 7.90 0.65
CA THR A 81 15.00 8.13 -0.73
C THR A 81 14.80 6.94 -1.65
N ARG A 82 14.39 5.77 -1.12
CA ARG A 82 14.28 4.48 -1.84
C ARG A 82 15.60 3.95 -2.43
N SER A 83 16.70 4.70 -2.32
CA SER A 83 18.06 4.36 -2.75
C SER A 83 19.08 4.87 -1.73
N ILE A 84 20.07 4.04 -1.40
CA ILE A 84 21.17 4.36 -0.48
C ILE A 84 22.08 5.42 -1.10
N ALA A 85 22.41 5.29 -2.39
CA ALA A 85 23.27 6.22 -3.12
C ALA A 85 22.66 7.64 -3.18
N THR A 86 21.35 7.75 -3.40
CA THR A 86 20.66 9.05 -3.36
C THR A 86 20.73 9.70 -1.98
N LEU A 87 20.58 8.94 -0.89
CA LEU A 87 20.76 9.51 0.45
C LEU A 87 22.16 10.09 0.62
N LEU A 88 23.19 9.34 0.23
CA LEU A 88 24.58 9.77 0.31
C LEU A 88 24.85 11.04 -0.51
N GLN A 89 24.35 11.10 -1.75
CA GLN A 89 24.46 12.30 -2.59
C GLN A 89 23.79 13.50 -1.96
N ARG A 90 22.58 13.33 -1.42
CA ARG A 90 21.81 14.40 -0.78
C ARG A 90 22.47 14.89 0.50
N VAL A 91 22.82 13.99 1.42
CA VAL A 91 23.47 14.34 2.70
C VAL A 91 24.86 14.92 2.46
N GLY A 92 25.57 14.45 1.43
CA GLY A 92 26.86 14.99 1.01
C GLY A 92 26.83 16.48 0.61
N ARG A 93 25.65 17.08 0.40
CA ARG A 93 25.51 18.53 0.20
C ARG A 93 25.81 19.33 1.46
N ALA A 94 25.65 18.75 2.64
CA ALA A 94 26.01 19.41 3.90
C ALA A 94 27.51 19.36 4.13
N GLY A 95 28.11 20.49 4.49
CA GLY A 95 29.53 20.56 4.79
C GLY A 95 30.42 20.14 3.61
N HIS A 96 30.03 20.49 2.37
CA HIS A 96 30.68 20.07 1.12
C HIS A 96 32.06 20.74 0.92
N ARG A 97 33.02 20.43 1.79
CA ARG A 97 34.42 20.88 1.76
C ARG A 97 35.33 19.77 2.31
N LEU A 98 36.59 19.73 1.84
CA LEU A 98 37.55 18.71 2.27
C LEU A 98 37.70 18.71 3.80
N GLY A 99 37.59 17.52 4.41
CA GLY A 99 37.75 17.33 5.85
C GLY A 99 36.55 17.72 6.73
N ALA A 100 35.46 18.24 6.15
CA ALA A 100 34.23 18.47 6.90
C ALA A 100 33.37 17.20 6.98
N ILE A 101 32.60 17.08 8.07
CA ILE A 101 31.68 15.96 8.31
C ILE A 101 30.28 16.36 7.83
N PRO A 102 29.71 15.67 6.83
CA PRO A 102 28.34 15.91 6.41
C PRO A 102 27.35 15.64 7.53
N LYS A 103 26.37 16.53 7.71
CA LYS A 103 25.30 16.39 8.70
C LYS A 103 23.97 16.20 8.00
N GLY A 104 23.37 15.03 8.19
CA GLY A 104 22.05 14.66 7.67
C GLY A 104 21.08 14.30 8.78
N ARG A 105 19.79 14.61 8.60
CA ARG A 105 18.68 14.08 9.41
C ARG A 105 17.60 13.54 8.51
N ILE A 106 17.02 12.40 8.87
CA ILE A 106 15.94 11.77 8.09
C ILE A 106 14.66 11.81 8.91
N PHE A 107 13.55 12.20 8.29
CA PHE A 107 12.22 12.23 8.88
C PHE A 107 11.30 11.28 8.08
N PRO A 108 11.07 10.05 8.56
CA PRO A 108 10.17 9.11 7.89
C PRO A 108 8.73 9.60 7.96
N LEU A 109 7.93 9.24 6.95
CA LEU A 109 6.52 9.66 6.86
C LEU A 109 5.53 8.58 7.33
N SER A 110 5.99 7.35 7.54
CA SER A 110 5.22 6.21 8.04
C SER A 110 6.09 5.31 8.93
N ARG A 111 5.47 4.34 9.61
CA ARG A 111 6.18 3.32 10.42
C ARG A 111 7.03 2.40 9.55
N ASP A 112 6.55 2.03 8.37
CA ASP A 112 7.31 1.25 7.38
C ASP A 112 8.51 2.04 6.84
N GLU A 113 8.31 3.31 6.51
CA GLU A 113 9.40 4.20 6.10
C GLU A 113 10.42 4.40 7.23
N LEU A 114 10.03 4.35 8.50
CA LEU A 114 10.96 4.43 9.63
C LEU A 114 11.93 3.24 9.65
N ILE A 115 11.44 2.02 9.43
CA ILE A 115 12.27 0.83 9.28
C ILE A 115 13.20 0.97 8.07
N GLU A 116 12.68 1.45 6.95
CA GLU A 116 13.47 1.64 5.75
C GLU A 116 14.57 2.70 5.90
N CYS A 117 14.27 3.82 6.55
CA CYS A 117 15.25 4.86 6.85
C CYS A 117 16.33 4.33 7.81
N ALA A 118 15.96 3.50 8.78
CA ALA A 118 16.91 2.82 9.66
C ALA A 118 17.83 1.85 8.89
N ALA A 119 17.25 1.05 7.99
CA ALA A 119 18.00 0.14 7.12
C ALA A 119 19.00 0.90 6.22
N MET A 120 18.59 2.04 5.69
CA MET A 120 19.43 2.90 4.87
C MET A 120 20.61 3.52 5.64
N LEU A 121 20.37 3.96 6.89
CA LEU A 121 21.44 4.45 7.78
C LEU A 121 22.44 3.35 8.11
N ARG A 122 21.95 2.14 8.40
CA ARG A 122 22.81 0.96 8.62
C ARG A 122 23.63 0.64 7.37
N ALA A 123 23.01 0.60 6.20
CA ALA A 123 23.68 0.34 4.93
C ALA A 123 24.79 1.34 4.63
N THR A 124 24.51 2.61 4.88
CA THR A 124 25.48 3.69 4.72
C THR A 124 26.70 3.52 5.63
N ARG A 125 26.50 3.10 6.89
CA ARG A 125 27.59 2.84 7.85
C ARG A 125 28.42 1.61 7.48
N GLU A 126 27.77 0.58 6.96
CA GLU A 126 28.42 -0.65 6.48
C GLU A 126 29.11 -0.46 5.11
N GLY A 127 29.01 0.72 4.48
CA GLY A 127 29.62 1.00 3.19
C GLY A 127 28.96 0.28 2.01
N ARG A 128 27.72 -0.16 2.17
CA ARG A 128 26.95 -0.84 1.12
C ARG A 128 26.23 0.20 0.26
N LEU A 129 26.26 -0.01 -1.06
CA LEU A 129 25.73 0.89 -2.06
C LEU A 129 24.86 0.14 -3.05
N ASP A 130 23.92 0.84 -3.67
CA ASP A 130 23.07 0.29 -4.71
C ASP A 130 23.89 -0.07 -5.96
N ARG A 131 23.50 -1.14 -6.66
CA ARG A 131 24.09 -1.48 -7.95
C ARG A 131 23.59 -0.50 -9.02
N LEU A 132 24.52 0.04 -9.80
CA LEU A 132 24.17 0.82 -10.99
C LEU A 132 23.75 -0.12 -12.13
N ILE A 133 22.52 0.06 -12.62
CA ILE A 133 21.96 -0.71 -13.73
C ILE A 133 21.99 0.16 -14.99
N ILE A 134 22.70 -0.31 -16.01
CA ILE A 134 22.72 0.32 -17.33
C ILE A 134 21.75 -0.46 -18.22
N PRO A 135 20.73 0.18 -18.82
CA PRO A 135 19.81 -0.48 -19.75
C PRO A 135 20.54 -1.17 -20.90
N ASP A 136 20.08 -2.36 -21.28
CA ASP A 136 20.68 -3.17 -22.32
C ASP A 136 19.94 -2.92 -23.65
N ARG A 137 20.65 -2.45 -24.68
CA ARG A 137 20.15 -2.20 -26.04
C ARG A 137 18.81 -1.43 -26.14
N PRO A 138 18.66 -0.20 -25.59
CA PRO A 138 17.43 0.58 -25.77
C PRO A 138 17.23 0.98 -27.25
N LEU A 139 16.35 0.27 -27.95
CA LEU A 139 16.16 0.36 -29.41
C LEU A 139 15.54 1.68 -29.86
N ASP A 140 14.74 2.32 -29.00
CA ASP A 140 14.15 3.62 -29.26
C ASP A 140 15.20 4.75 -29.25
N ILE A 141 16.16 4.69 -28.31
CA ILE A 141 17.34 5.56 -28.30
C ILE A 141 18.26 5.24 -29.48
N LEU A 142 18.45 3.95 -29.81
CA LEU A 142 19.21 3.54 -30.99
C LEU A 142 18.63 4.16 -32.26
N ALA A 143 17.30 4.09 -32.42
CA ALA A 143 16.59 4.69 -33.55
C ALA A 143 16.85 6.21 -33.64
N GLN A 144 16.74 6.92 -32.52
CA GLN A 144 17.05 8.35 -32.44
C GLN A 144 18.50 8.66 -32.89
N GLN A 145 19.47 7.86 -32.42
CA GLN A 145 20.88 8.08 -32.74
C GLN A 145 21.22 7.73 -34.20
N ILE A 146 20.60 6.69 -34.78
CA ILE A 146 20.74 6.37 -36.21
C ILE A 146 20.23 7.52 -37.07
N VAL A 147 19.06 8.08 -36.76
CA VAL A 147 18.51 9.24 -37.49
C VAL A 147 19.44 10.44 -37.35
N ALA A 148 19.95 10.71 -36.15
CA ALA A 148 20.87 11.83 -35.92
C ALA A 148 22.19 11.68 -36.71
N ALA A 149 22.78 10.48 -36.72
CA ALA A 149 23.99 10.18 -37.47
C ALA A 149 23.80 10.33 -38.98
N ALA A 150 22.76 9.70 -39.53
CA ALA A 150 22.44 9.76 -40.97
C ALA A 150 22.00 11.16 -41.43
N ALA A 151 21.46 11.99 -40.52
CA ALA A 151 21.13 13.38 -40.82
C ALA A 151 22.35 14.32 -40.88
N GLY A 152 23.47 13.92 -40.26
CA GLY A 152 24.73 14.65 -40.30
C GLY A 152 25.54 14.36 -41.57
N GLU A 153 25.62 13.09 -41.95
CA GLU A 153 26.37 12.62 -43.11
C GLU A 153 25.84 11.26 -43.63
N GLU A 154 26.34 10.82 -44.79
CA GLU A 154 26.03 9.49 -45.32
C GLU A 154 26.90 8.43 -44.64
N TRP A 155 26.28 7.31 -44.24
CA TRP A 155 26.96 6.21 -43.56
C TRP A 155 26.93 4.93 -44.39
N ASP A 156 28.01 4.17 -44.26
CA ASP A 156 28.04 2.76 -44.58
C ASP A 156 27.37 1.94 -43.46
N GLU A 157 26.48 1.01 -43.81
CA GLU A 157 25.66 0.25 -42.87
C GLU A 157 26.48 -0.56 -41.86
N ASP A 158 27.45 -1.33 -42.36
CA ASP A 158 28.28 -2.18 -41.52
C ASP A 158 29.15 -1.32 -40.59
N THR A 159 29.64 -0.19 -41.10
CA THR A 159 30.42 0.78 -40.31
C THR A 159 29.59 1.43 -39.21
N LEU A 160 28.34 1.84 -39.50
CA LEU A 160 27.43 2.42 -38.52
C LEU A 160 27.08 1.40 -37.42
N TYR A 161 26.80 0.15 -37.80
CA TYR A 161 26.55 -0.93 -36.84
C TYR A 161 27.74 -1.12 -35.87
N GLN A 162 28.97 -1.19 -36.38
CA GLN A 162 30.16 -1.30 -35.53
C GLN A 162 30.35 -0.07 -34.63
N ARG A 163 30.05 1.13 -35.14
CA ARG A 163 30.10 2.36 -34.33
C ARG A 163 29.10 2.31 -33.19
N MET A 164 27.87 1.86 -33.42
CA MET A 164 26.86 1.72 -32.36
C MET A 164 27.30 0.70 -31.31
N ARG A 165 27.83 -0.46 -31.72
CA ARG A 165 28.34 -1.51 -30.80
C ARG A 165 29.51 -1.08 -29.93
N SER A 166 30.24 -0.02 -30.30
CA SER A 166 31.32 0.52 -29.48
C SER A 166 30.83 1.18 -28.19
N ALA A 167 29.54 1.54 -28.10
CA ALA A 167 28.94 2.05 -26.87
C ALA A 167 28.46 0.91 -25.96
N TYR A 168 28.71 1.04 -24.65
CA TYR A 168 28.45 -0.02 -23.67
C TYR A 168 27.02 -0.59 -23.72
N PRO A 169 25.93 0.19 -23.84
CA PRO A 169 24.57 -0.36 -23.91
C PRO A 169 24.32 -1.24 -25.13
N TYR A 170 25.09 -1.10 -26.23
CA TYR A 170 24.89 -1.80 -27.49
C TYR A 170 25.98 -2.83 -27.80
N ARG A 171 26.88 -3.14 -26.85
CA ARG A 171 27.99 -4.09 -27.04
C ARG A 171 27.52 -5.46 -27.57
N ASP A 172 26.33 -5.87 -27.13
CA ASP A 172 25.67 -7.14 -27.45
C ASP A 172 24.55 -6.97 -28.51
N LEU A 173 24.47 -5.83 -29.21
CA LEU A 173 23.48 -5.56 -30.26
C LEU A 173 23.66 -6.54 -31.43
N THR A 174 22.61 -7.32 -31.70
CA THR A 174 22.61 -8.27 -32.81
C THR A 174 22.46 -7.53 -34.14
N ARG A 175 22.89 -8.16 -35.23
CA ARG A 175 22.72 -7.59 -36.56
C ARG A 175 21.23 -7.45 -36.93
N LYS A 176 20.42 -8.47 -36.63
CA LYS A 176 18.96 -8.44 -36.87
C LYS A 176 18.30 -7.24 -36.19
N GLU A 177 18.55 -7.01 -34.90
CA GLU A 177 17.95 -5.88 -34.18
C GLU A 177 18.33 -4.52 -34.82
N PHE A 178 19.59 -4.37 -35.25
CA PHE A 178 20.02 -3.16 -35.95
C PHE A 178 19.30 -3.00 -37.30
N ASP A 179 19.23 -4.08 -38.09
CA ASP A 179 18.58 -4.09 -39.41
C ASP A 179 17.09 -3.79 -39.29
N ASP A 180 16.40 -4.36 -38.30
CA ASP A 180 14.97 -4.11 -38.05
C ASP A 180 14.72 -2.63 -37.71
N VAL A 181 15.60 -2.00 -36.91
CA VAL A 181 15.50 -0.57 -36.59
C VAL A 181 15.78 0.29 -37.82
N VAL A 182 16.79 -0.05 -38.63
CA VAL A 182 17.08 0.62 -39.91
C VAL A 182 15.87 0.52 -40.85
N GLN A 183 15.30 -0.67 -40.99
CA GLN A 183 14.15 -0.91 -41.84
C GLN A 183 12.95 -0.10 -41.36
N MET A 184 12.65 -0.12 -40.06
CA MET A 184 11.59 0.69 -39.46
C MET A 184 11.78 2.19 -39.75
N LEU A 185 13.01 2.71 -39.65
CA LEU A 185 13.30 4.12 -39.93
C LEU A 185 13.26 4.46 -41.42
N ALA A 186 13.53 3.51 -42.31
CA ALA A 186 13.49 3.69 -43.76
C ALA A 186 12.07 3.58 -44.31
N GLU A 187 11.29 2.66 -43.75
CA GLU A 187 9.90 2.39 -44.09
C GLU A 187 8.95 3.40 -43.45
N GLY A 188 9.17 3.76 -42.19
CA GLY A 188 8.19 4.51 -41.42
C GLY A 188 6.88 3.74 -41.28
N PHE A 189 5.78 4.46 -41.08
CA PHE A 189 4.49 3.85 -40.73
C PHE A 189 3.40 4.30 -41.68
N THR A 190 2.61 3.35 -42.17
CA THR A 190 1.42 3.64 -42.98
C THR A 190 0.24 3.86 -42.05
N THR A 191 -0.13 5.11 -41.87
CA THR A 191 -1.33 5.49 -41.11
C THR A 191 -2.50 5.77 -42.06
N ARG A 192 -3.71 6.01 -41.53
CA ARG A 192 -4.85 6.52 -42.33
C ARG A 192 -4.52 7.82 -43.09
N ARG A 193 -3.48 8.55 -42.67
CA ARG A 193 -3.00 9.81 -43.28
C ARG A 193 -1.79 9.62 -44.20
N GLY A 194 -1.50 8.37 -44.60
CA GLY A 194 -0.37 8.00 -45.45
C GLY A 194 0.90 7.62 -44.68
N ARG A 195 1.98 7.39 -45.43
CA ARG A 195 3.29 6.99 -44.91
C ARG A 195 3.97 8.16 -44.19
N ARG A 196 4.33 7.97 -42.92
CA ARG A 196 4.97 8.96 -42.04
C ARG A 196 6.21 8.40 -41.35
N SER A 197 7.04 9.28 -40.81
CA SER A 197 8.19 8.93 -39.96
C SER A 197 9.26 8.03 -40.60
N ALA A 198 9.29 7.99 -41.94
CA ALA A 198 10.43 7.49 -42.69
C ALA A 198 11.53 8.57 -42.68
N HIS A 199 12.49 8.45 -41.77
CA HIS A 199 13.52 9.48 -41.55
C HIS A 199 14.81 9.19 -42.33
N ILE A 200 15.06 7.95 -42.72
CA ILE A 200 16.27 7.59 -43.46
C ILE A 200 15.94 7.05 -44.85
N HIS A 201 16.82 7.33 -45.80
CA HIS A 201 16.91 6.64 -47.06
C HIS A 201 17.91 5.50 -46.86
N TYR A 202 17.48 4.29 -47.18
CA TYR A 202 18.29 3.08 -47.08
C TYR A 202 18.41 2.47 -48.46
N ASP A 203 19.66 2.32 -48.91
CA ASP A 203 20.04 1.57 -50.09
C ASP A 203 20.68 0.26 -49.62
N GLY A 204 19.86 -0.79 -49.53
CA GLY A 204 20.31 -2.11 -49.08
C GLY A 204 21.21 -2.84 -50.09
N ILE A 205 21.27 -2.39 -51.36
CA ILE A 205 22.16 -2.98 -52.35
C ILE A 205 23.59 -2.49 -52.12
N ASN A 206 23.75 -1.17 -51.94
CA ASN A 206 25.06 -0.55 -51.71
C ASN A 206 25.40 -0.36 -50.22
N LYS A 207 24.51 -0.81 -49.31
CA LYS A 207 24.64 -0.69 -47.86
C LYS A 207 24.84 0.76 -47.39
N LYS A 208 24.08 1.70 -47.97
CA LYS A 208 24.18 3.13 -47.67
C LYS A 208 22.95 3.66 -46.93
N LEU A 209 23.21 4.51 -45.94
CA LEU A 209 22.21 5.16 -45.10
C LEU A 209 22.38 6.68 -45.17
N LYS A 210 21.29 7.40 -45.44
CA LYS A 210 21.30 8.86 -45.52
C LYS A 210 20.01 9.45 -44.96
N GLY A 211 20.10 10.55 -44.22
CA GLY A 211 18.91 11.24 -43.71
C GLY A 211 18.04 11.78 -44.83
N ARG A 212 16.72 11.54 -44.74
CA ARG A 212 15.72 12.19 -45.60
C ARG A 212 15.50 13.64 -45.18
N ARG A 213 14.81 14.40 -46.03
CA ARG A 213 14.38 15.77 -45.71
C ARG A 213 13.51 15.76 -44.45
N GLY A 214 13.97 16.44 -43.40
CA GLY A 214 13.28 16.51 -42.11
C GLY A 214 13.95 15.71 -40.98
N ALA A 215 14.84 14.75 -41.30
CA ALA A 215 15.53 13.93 -40.29
C ALA A 215 16.31 14.78 -39.28
N ARG A 216 17.07 15.78 -39.78
CA ARG A 216 17.87 16.68 -38.94
C ARG A 216 17.01 17.48 -37.95
N ILE A 217 15.89 18.05 -38.40
CA ILE A 217 15.04 18.84 -37.51
C ILE A 217 14.32 17.94 -36.51
N ALA A 218 13.89 16.74 -36.92
CA ALA A 218 13.29 15.75 -36.02
C ALA A 218 14.27 15.34 -34.91
N ALA A 219 15.52 15.02 -35.25
CA ALA A 219 16.54 14.64 -34.28
C ALA A 219 16.86 15.77 -33.28
N ILE A 220 17.12 16.99 -33.77
CA ILE A 220 17.50 18.14 -32.93
C ILE A 220 16.37 18.57 -31.99
N THR A 221 15.12 18.50 -32.45
CA THR A 221 13.96 18.96 -31.67
C THR A 221 13.32 17.87 -30.80
N SER A 222 13.83 16.63 -30.84
CA SER A 222 13.32 15.51 -30.06
C SER A 222 13.41 15.70 -28.54
N GLY A 223 14.36 16.51 -28.06
CA GLY A 223 14.59 16.71 -26.63
C GLY A 223 15.31 15.54 -25.93
N GLY A 224 15.86 14.58 -26.68
CA GLY A 224 16.71 13.50 -26.15
C GLY A 224 15.94 12.32 -25.55
N ALA A 225 16.49 11.75 -24.47
CA ALA A 225 16.00 10.52 -23.84
C ALA A 225 14.94 10.73 -22.74
N ILE A 226 14.77 11.96 -22.24
CA ILE A 226 13.78 12.26 -21.21
C ILE A 226 12.38 12.25 -21.85
N PRO A 227 11.42 11.47 -21.33
CA PRO A 227 10.06 11.44 -21.85
C PRO A 227 9.32 12.76 -21.59
N ASP A 228 8.39 13.12 -22.48
CA ASP A 228 7.48 14.25 -22.28
C ASP A 228 6.29 13.79 -21.43
N LEU A 229 6.13 14.38 -20.24
CA LEU A 229 5.05 14.04 -19.30
C LEU A 229 3.75 14.82 -19.57
N GLY A 230 3.74 15.69 -20.59
CA GLY A 230 2.55 16.41 -20.99
C GLY A 230 2.24 17.69 -20.19
N ASP A 231 3.16 18.14 -19.35
CA ASP A 231 3.00 19.33 -18.51
C ASP A 231 2.55 20.60 -19.30
N TYR A 232 1.63 21.37 -18.71
CA TYR A 232 1.15 22.66 -19.22
C TYR A 232 2.08 23.81 -18.79
N ARG A 233 2.34 24.76 -19.69
CA ARG A 233 3.15 25.95 -19.38
C ARG A 233 2.32 26.99 -18.63
N VAL A 234 2.83 27.51 -17.52
CA VAL A 234 2.20 28.60 -16.78
C VAL A 234 2.78 29.93 -17.25
N ILE A 235 1.91 30.82 -17.76
CA ILE A 235 2.25 32.12 -18.34
C ILE A 235 1.59 33.22 -17.51
N LEU A 236 2.39 34.14 -16.97
CA LEU A 236 1.93 35.28 -16.18
C LEU A 236 1.47 36.43 -17.09
N GLU A 237 0.28 36.94 -16.81
CA GLU A 237 -0.33 38.13 -17.42
C GLU A 237 -0.14 39.37 -16.53
N PRO A 238 0.04 40.58 -17.12
CA PRO A 238 0.07 40.88 -18.56
C PRO A 238 1.47 40.75 -19.19
N THR A 239 2.46 40.26 -18.45
CA THR A 239 3.88 40.30 -18.87
C THR A 239 4.29 39.19 -19.82
N GLU A 240 3.37 38.29 -20.17
CA GLU A 240 3.57 37.04 -20.93
C GLU A 240 4.79 36.23 -20.45
N THR A 241 5.08 36.27 -19.15
CA THR A 241 6.30 35.68 -18.59
C THR A 241 6.07 34.21 -18.24
N PHE A 242 6.97 33.32 -18.67
CA PHE A 242 6.90 31.90 -18.30
C PHE A 242 7.41 31.69 -16.86
N VAL A 243 6.53 31.24 -15.97
CA VAL A 243 6.86 31.09 -14.53
C VAL A 243 7.13 29.64 -14.13
N GLY A 244 6.62 28.66 -14.88
CA GLY A 244 6.84 27.25 -14.62
C GLY A 244 5.86 26.32 -15.32
N THR A 245 5.73 25.08 -14.84
CA THR A 245 4.82 24.07 -15.41
C THR A 245 3.87 23.44 -14.40
N LEU A 246 2.67 23.08 -14.86
CA LEU A 246 1.66 22.32 -14.13
C LEU A 246 1.44 20.96 -14.81
N ASN A 247 0.98 19.97 -14.03
CA ASN A 247 0.51 18.72 -14.61
C ASN A 247 -0.74 18.98 -15.48
N GLU A 248 -0.89 18.19 -16.55
CA GLU A 248 -2.01 18.30 -17.49
C GLU A 248 -3.37 18.13 -16.80
N ASP A 249 -3.53 17.09 -15.98
CA ASP A 249 -4.83 16.78 -15.38
C ASP A 249 -5.26 17.87 -14.40
N PHE A 250 -4.32 18.39 -13.58
CA PHE A 250 -4.59 19.56 -12.74
C PHE A 250 -5.00 20.77 -13.57
N ALA A 251 -4.32 21.03 -14.70
CA ALA A 251 -4.63 22.17 -15.56
C ALA A 251 -6.00 22.04 -16.25
N ILE A 252 -6.40 20.83 -16.65
CA ILE A 252 -7.68 20.54 -17.31
C ILE A 252 -8.86 20.60 -16.32
N GLU A 253 -8.67 20.09 -15.11
CA GLU A 253 -9.68 20.12 -14.05
C GLU A 253 -9.87 21.52 -13.43
N SER A 254 -8.90 22.42 -13.63
CA SER A 254 -8.95 23.79 -13.12
C SER A 254 -9.87 24.71 -13.93
N THR A 255 -10.54 25.63 -13.24
CA THR A 255 -11.45 26.63 -13.82
C THR A 255 -10.85 28.05 -13.73
N PRO A 256 -11.15 28.97 -14.67
CA PRO A 256 -10.83 30.38 -14.50
C PRO A 256 -11.35 30.94 -13.17
N GLY A 257 -10.48 31.60 -12.42
CA GLY A 257 -10.73 32.09 -11.08
C GLY A 257 -10.02 31.27 -9.99
N ASP A 258 -9.70 30.00 -10.25
CA ASP A 258 -9.02 29.13 -9.30
C ASP A 258 -7.62 29.65 -8.95
N ILE A 259 -7.22 29.47 -7.70
CA ILE A 259 -5.95 29.97 -7.17
C ILE A 259 -5.09 28.79 -6.78
N PHE A 260 -3.85 28.76 -7.29
CA PHE A 260 -2.89 27.73 -6.97
C PHE A 260 -1.53 28.31 -6.63
N GLN A 261 -0.71 27.53 -5.92
CA GLN A 261 0.64 27.92 -5.56
C GLN A 261 1.67 27.31 -6.51
N LEU A 262 2.63 28.13 -6.95
CA LEU A 262 3.81 27.68 -7.67
C LEU A 262 5.04 28.50 -7.23
N GLY A 263 5.95 27.85 -6.51
CA GLY A 263 6.96 28.50 -5.69
C GLY A 263 6.34 29.11 -4.43
N ASN A 264 6.88 30.24 -3.98
CA ASN A 264 6.32 31.03 -2.89
C ASN A 264 5.22 32.03 -3.35
N THR A 265 4.65 31.84 -4.54
CA THR A 265 3.70 32.79 -5.14
C THR A 265 2.38 32.10 -5.45
N SER A 266 1.27 32.75 -5.05
CA SER A 266 -0.08 32.35 -5.42
C SER A 266 -0.47 32.98 -6.75
N TYR A 267 -0.99 32.17 -7.67
CA TYR A 267 -1.42 32.58 -9.00
C TYR A 267 -2.91 32.28 -9.19
N GLN A 268 -3.65 33.22 -9.75
CA GLN A 268 -5.05 33.05 -10.14
C GLN A 268 -5.13 32.69 -11.62
N ILE A 269 -5.86 31.64 -11.95
CA ILE A 269 -6.06 31.21 -13.34
C ILE A 269 -6.97 32.20 -14.05
N VAL A 270 -6.47 32.78 -15.13
CA VAL A 270 -7.26 33.66 -16.02
C VAL A 270 -7.89 32.84 -17.13
N LYS A 271 -7.12 31.90 -17.71
CA LYS A 271 -7.58 31.07 -18.83
C LYS A 271 -6.74 29.80 -18.98
N VAL A 272 -7.39 28.69 -19.27
CA VAL A 272 -6.73 27.44 -19.68
C VAL A 272 -6.81 27.31 -21.20
N GLU A 273 -5.67 27.11 -21.86
CA GLU A 273 -5.53 26.89 -23.29
C GLU A 273 -4.79 25.57 -23.56
N SER A 274 -4.81 25.06 -24.79
CA SER A 274 -4.13 23.81 -25.12
C SER A 274 -2.62 23.91 -24.89
N GLY A 275 -2.12 23.21 -23.86
CA GLY A 275 -0.71 23.19 -23.45
C GLY A 275 -0.21 24.40 -22.66
N GLN A 276 -1.08 25.35 -22.28
CA GLN A 276 -0.69 26.48 -21.44
C GLN A 276 -1.83 27.00 -20.56
N VAL A 277 -1.49 27.49 -19.37
CA VAL A 277 -2.39 28.15 -18.42
C VAL A 277 -1.94 29.60 -18.26
N ARG A 278 -2.80 30.56 -18.60
CA ARG A 278 -2.57 31.99 -18.38
C ARG A 278 -3.05 32.36 -16.98
N VAL A 279 -2.20 33.05 -16.22
CA VAL A 279 -2.44 33.35 -14.80
C VAL A 279 -2.15 34.81 -14.49
N ALA A 280 -2.76 35.34 -13.43
CA ALA A 280 -2.43 36.62 -12.82
C ALA A 280 -1.91 36.39 -11.39
N ASP A 281 -1.20 37.38 -10.83
CA ASP A 281 -0.79 37.32 -9.42
C ASP A 281 -2.03 37.40 -8.52
N ALA A 282 -2.21 36.40 -7.64
CA ALA A 282 -3.35 36.33 -6.72
C ALA A 282 -3.17 37.20 -5.46
N ARG A 283 -2.06 37.93 -5.34
CA ARG A 283 -1.73 38.89 -4.28
C ARG A 283 -1.87 38.31 -2.86
N GLY A 284 -1.42 37.06 -2.71
CA GLY A 284 -1.42 36.37 -1.41
C GLY A 284 -2.77 35.75 -1.00
N GLN A 285 -3.74 35.65 -1.91
CA GLN A 285 -4.95 34.87 -1.65
C GLN A 285 -4.63 33.39 -1.38
N PRO A 286 -5.42 32.70 -0.53
CA PRO A 286 -5.19 31.30 -0.17
C PRO A 286 -5.18 30.38 -1.40
N PRO A 287 -4.08 29.65 -1.66
CA PRO A 287 -3.98 28.79 -2.83
C PRO A 287 -4.35 27.33 -2.55
N THR A 288 -4.71 26.61 -3.60
CA THR A 288 -4.64 25.15 -3.65
C THR A 288 -3.26 24.68 -4.10
N LEU A 289 -2.85 23.49 -3.68
CA LEU A 289 -1.58 22.91 -4.12
C LEU A 289 -1.80 22.03 -5.36
N PRO A 290 -1.11 22.29 -6.48
CA PRO A 290 -1.20 21.44 -7.65
C PRO A 290 -0.69 20.02 -7.36
N PHE A 291 -1.25 19.06 -8.09
CA PHE A 291 -0.76 17.69 -8.09
C PHE A 291 0.08 17.42 -9.34
N TRP A 292 1.01 16.47 -9.23
CA TRP A 292 1.77 15.94 -10.35
C TRP A 292 1.69 14.43 -10.31
N LEU A 293 1.18 13.84 -11.38
CA LEU A 293 1.18 12.40 -11.58
C LEU A 293 2.47 11.99 -12.28
N GLY A 294 3.09 10.92 -11.79
CA GLY A 294 4.34 10.39 -12.32
C GLY A 294 4.69 9.07 -11.65
N GLU A 295 5.62 8.34 -12.25
CA GLU A 295 6.15 7.09 -11.67
C GLU A 295 7.13 7.43 -10.54
N ALA A 296 6.81 7.01 -9.31
CA ALA A 296 7.73 7.14 -8.19
C ALA A 296 8.84 6.09 -8.32
N PRO A 297 10.10 6.42 -7.99
CA PRO A 297 11.17 5.42 -7.97
C PRO A 297 10.86 4.36 -6.92
N GLY A 298 10.96 3.09 -7.30
CA GLY A 298 10.86 1.96 -6.38
C GLY A 298 12.12 1.75 -5.56
N ARG A 299 12.01 0.99 -4.46
CA ARG A 299 13.15 0.64 -3.60
C ARG A 299 14.18 -0.21 -4.36
N THR A 300 15.46 0.09 -4.16
CA THR A 300 16.56 -0.71 -4.72
C THR A 300 16.61 -2.10 -4.10
N ASN A 301 17.15 -3.07 -4.83
CA ASN A 301 17.27 -4.45 -4.35
C ASN A 301 18.15 -4.52 -3.09
N GLU A 302 19.23 -3.75 -3.06
CA GLU A 302 20.15 -3.67 -1.94
C GLU A 302 19.48 -3.08 -0.69
N LEU A 303 18.65 -2.04 -0.85
CA LEU A 303 17.90 -1.48 0.28
C LEU A 303 16.79 -2.42 0.75
N SER A 304 16.11 -3.13 -0.16
CA SER A 304 15.13 -4.17 0.20
C SER A 304 15.76 -5.31 1.00
N GLU A 305 16.95 -5.78 0.59
CA GLU A 305 17.72 -6.77 1.34
C GLU A 305 18.03 -6.29 2.76
N GLU A 306 18.34 -5.01 2.92
CA GLU A 306 18.62 -4.42 4.23
C GLU A 306 17.43 -4.23 5.13
N VAL A 307 16.30 -3.85 4.57
CA VAL A 307 15.04 -3.85 5.31
C VAL A 307 14.77 -5.26 5.83
N SER A 308 14.98 -6.28 4.99
CA SER A 308 14.82 -7.67 5.38
C SER A 308 15.82 -8.10 6.48
N ARG A 309 17.10 -7.78 6.35
CA ARG A 309 18.12 -8.07 7.37
C ARG A 309 17.82 -7.39 8.69
N LEU A 310 17.42 -6.11 8.65
CA LEU A 310 17.05 -5.36 9.85
C LEU A 310 15.82 -5.96 10.53
N ARG A 311 14.78 -6.33 9.77
CA ARG A 311 13.60 -7.03 10.30
C ARG A 311 13.97 -8.34 10.98
N GLN A 312 14.86 -9.15 10.39
CA GLN A 312 15.33 -10.38 11.00
C GLN A 312 16.10 -10.13 12.30
N ASP A 313 17.05 -9.19 12.31
CA ASP A 313 17.84 -8.88 13.50
C ASP A 313 16.96 -8.38 14.66
N ILE A 314 15.89 -7.64 14.36
CA ILE A 314 14.91 -7.23 15.36
C ILE A 314 14.08 -8.42 15.82
N ALA A 315 13.59 -9.26 14.90
CA ALA A 315 12.82 -10.45 15.21
C ALA A 315 13.54 -11.36 16.22
N ASP A 316 14.84 -11.57 16.03
CA ASP A 316 15.71 -12.39 16.89
C ASP A 316 15.88 -11.82 18.31
N ARG A 317 15.47 -10.56 18.54
CA ARG A 317 15.61 -9.83 19.81
C ARG A 317 14.28 -9.43 20.44
N LEU A 318 13.15 -9.76 19.81
CA LEU A 318 11.84 -9.34 20.29
C LEU A 318 11.43 -9.97 21.61
N ASP A 319 12.11 -11.04 22.03
CA ASP A 319 11.87 -11.66 23.34
C ASP A 319 12.38 -10.78 24.50
N ASP A 320 13.24 -9.80 24.22
CA ASP A 320 13.67 -8.73 25.15
C ASP A 320 13.55 -7.35 24.48
N PRO A 321 12.35 -6.74 24.48
CA PRO A 321 12.11 -5.45 23.81
C PRO A 321 13.04 -4.32 24.26
N PRO A 322 13.34 -4.13 25.57
CA PRO A 322 14.35 -3.16 26.01
C PRO A 322 15.73 -3.37 25.36
N ALA A 323 16.21 -4.61 25.26
CA ALA A 323 17.49 -4.89 24.60
C ALA A 323 17.44 -4.62 23.09
N ALA A 324 16.33 -4.93 22.41
CA ALA A 324 16.13 -4.60 21.00
C ALA A 324 16.15 -3.09 20.74
N ILE A 325 15.48 -2.30 21.61
CA ILE A 325 15.48 -0.83 21.55
C ILE A 325 16.91 -0.29 21.71
N GLN A 326 17.63 -0.75 22.73
CA GLN A 326 18.99 -0.29 23.00
C GLN A 326 19.94 -0.63 21.83
N TRP A 327 19.83 -1.84 21.29
CA TRP A 327 20.62 -2.26 20.13
C TRP A 327 20.40 -1.38 18.90
N LEU A 328 19.16 -0.98 18.62
CA LEU A 328 18.82 -0.07 17.52
C LEU A 328 19.44 1.32 17.73
N VAL A 329 19.37 1.85 18.96
CA VAL A 329 19.98 3.14 19.32
C VAL A 329 21.50 3.09 19.11
N ASP A 330 22.17 2.06 19.64
CA ASP A 330 23.63 1.98 19.60
C ASP A 330 24.17 1.67 18.20
N THR A 331 23.53 0.74 17.49
CA THR A 331 24.02 0.24 16.19
C THR A 331 23.64 1.17 15.04
N ILE A 332 22.41 1.70 15.03
CA ILE A 332 21.87 2.51 13.91
C ILE A 332 21.91 4.01 14.24
N GLY A 333 22.06 4.39 15.50
CA GLY A 333 22.09 5.80 15.92
C GLY A 333 20.74 6.49 15.74
N MET A 334 19.65 5.74 15.86
CA MET A 334 18.30 6.30 15.95
C MET A 334 18.01 6.80 17.36
N ASN A 335 17.01 7.66 17.51
CA ASN A 335 16.55 8.07 18.83
C ASN A 335 15.73 6.94 19.49
N GLU A 336 15.68 6.95 20.82
CA GLU A 336 14.97 5.91 21.59
C GLU A 336 13.49 5.82 21.21
N ALA A 337 12.82 6.95 20.99
CA ALA A 337 11.42 6.98 20.59
C ALA A 337 11.18 6.26 19.25
N GLY A 338 12.04 6.48 18.25
CA GLY A 338 11.96 5.79 16.96
C GLY A 338 12.26 4.29 17.09
N ALA A 339 13.28 3.93 17.88
CA ALA A 339 13.60 2.53 18.16
C ALA A 339 12.44 1.79 18.82
N ARG A 340 11.81 2.41 19.83
CA ARG A 340 10.64 1.88 20.51
C ARG A 340 9.47 1.67 19.55
N THR A 341 9.15 2.66 18.71
CA THR A 341 8.09 2.52 17.70
C THR A 341 8.35 1.35 16.75
N VAL A 342 9.59 1.14 16.31
CA VAL A 342 9.94 0.01 15.43
C VAL A 342 9.73 -1.33 16.13
N VAL A 343 10.21 -1.46 17.38
CA VAL A 343 10.10 -2.69 18.17
C VAL A 343 8.64 -3.02 18.49
N GLU A 344 7.84 -2.04 18.91
CA GLU A 344 6.41 -2.22 19.17
C GLU A 344 5.64 -2.60 17.89
N TYR A 345 5.94 -1.95 16.77
CA TYR A 345 5.29 -2.21 15.48
C TYR A 345 5.56 -3.62 14.95
N LEU A 346 6.82 -4.06 14.98
CA LEU A 346 7.21 -5.42 14.56
C LEU A 346 6.81 -6.47 15.59
N GLY A 347 6.81 -6.14 16.88
CA GLY A 347 6.30 -6.99 17.97
C GLY A 347 4.83 -7.35 17.77
N ALA A 348 3.98 -6.33 17.57
CA ALA A 348 2.56 -6.52 17.28
C ALA A 348 2.34 -7.35 16.00
N THR A 349 3.17 -7.14 14.98
CA THR A 349 3.13 -7.94 13.74
C THR A 349 3.46 -9.41 14.02
N ARG A 350 4.54 -9.71 14.77
CA ARG A 350 4.93 -11.08 15.13
C ARG A 350 3.83 -11.78 15.94
N GLN A 351 3.12 -11.05 16.81
CA GLN A 351 2.03 -11.62 17.60
C GLN A 351 0.84 -12.06 16.72
N ILE A 352 0.47 -11.26 15.71
CA ILE A 352 -0.66 -11.58 14.82
C ILE A 352 -0.28 -12.64 13.78
N LEU A 353 0.87 -12.48 13.10
CA LEU A 353 1.28 -13.38 12.01
C LEU A 353 2.02 -14.63 12.50
N GLY A 354 2.48 -14.62 13.74
CA GLY A 354 3.41 -15.61 14.31
C GLY A 354 4.87 -15.44 13.85
N THR A 355 5.13 -14.53 12.91
CA THR A 355 6.46 -14.29 12.33
C THR A 355 6.57 -12.86 11.82
N ILE A 356 7.77 -12.44 11.44
CA ILE A 356 8.00 -11.17 10.74
C ILE A 356 8.34 -11.47 9.28
N PRO A 357 7.61 -10.92 8.30
CA PRO A 357 7.93 -11.09 6.89
C PRO A 357 9.31 -10.52 6.53
N THR A 358 10.12 -11.37 5.88
CA THR A 358 11.48 -11.07 5.39
C THR A 358 11.65 -11.64 3.98
N GLN A 359 12.77 -11.38 3.32
CA GLN A 359 13.11 -12.02 2.04
C GLN A 359 13.42 -13.52 2.17
N LYS A 360 13.33 -14.11 3.37
CA LYS A 360 13.41 -15.57 3.57
C LYS A 360 12.11 -16.17 4.12
N CYS A 361 11.17 -15.32 4.52
CA CYS A 361 9.91 -15.72 5.13
C CYS A 361 8.77 -14.88 4.53
N LEU A 362 8.03 -15.47 3.60
CA LEU A 362 6.90 -14.82 2.93
C LEU A 362 5.60 -15.21 3.62
N VAL A 363 4.73 -14.23 3.82
CA VAL A 363 3.46 -14.44 4.52
C VAL A 363 2.30 -14.03 3.62
N LEU A 364 1.36 -14.95 3.42
CA LEU A 364 0.02 -14.65 2.91
C LEU A 364 -0.90 -14.45 4.10
N GLU A 365 -1.51 -13.29 4.16
CA GLU A 365 -2.49 -12.90 5.16
C GLU A 365 -3.84 -12.70 4.47
N ARG A 366 -4.91 -13.29 5.03
CA ARG A 366 -6.27 -13.11 4.54
C ARG A 366 -7.21 -12.74 5.67
N PHE A 367 -8.03 -11.70 5.46
CA PHE A 367 -9.01 -11.23 6.44
C PHE A 367 -10.26 -10.69 5.75
N PHE A 368 -11.38 -10.60 6.47
CA PHE A 368 -12.65 -10.09 5.94
C PHE A 368 -12.67 -8.56 5.83
N ASP A 369 -13.38 -8.06 4.81
CA ASP A 369 -13.79 -6.64 4.72
C ASP A 369 -15.22 -6.45 5.27
N GLU A 370 -15.63 -5.20 5.53
CA GLU A 370 -16.96 -4.92 6.08
C GLU A 370 -18.11 -5.26 5.12
N ALA A 371 -17.81 -5.35 3.82
CA ALA A 371 -18.77 -5.73 2.78
C ALA A 371 -18.91 -7.26 2.61
N GLY A 372 -18.27 -8.08 3.46
CA GLY A 372 -18.31 -9.54 3.42
C GLY A 372 -17.41 -10.20 2.37
N GLY A 373 -16.60 -9.41 1.66
CA GLY A 373 -15.47 -9.90 0.87
C GLY A 373 -14.25 -10.15 1.75
N MET A 374 -13.12 -10.45 1.11
CA MET A 374 -11.85 -10.65 1.81
C MET A 374 -10.75 -9.84 1.14
N GLN A 375 -9.75 -9.49 1.91
CA GLN A 375 -8.49 -8.97 1.41
C GLN A 375 -7.43 -10.05 1.55
N LEU A 376 -6.66 -10.23 0.48
CA LEU A 376 -5.51 -11.13 0.44
C LEU A 376 -4.24 -10.29 0.31
N VAL A 377 -3.39 -10.31 1.33
CA VAL A 377 -2.13 -9.57 1.37
C VAL A 377 -0.96 -10.54 1.34
N LEU A 378 -0.08 -10.40 0.35
CA LEU A 378 1.21 -11.08 0.31
C LEU A 378 2.29 -10.12 0.81
N HIS A 379 2.83 -10.41 2.00
CA HIS A 379 3.95 -9.69 2.58
C HIS A 379 5.27 -10.16 1.96
N ALA A 380 5.86 -9.31 1.14
CA ALA A 380 6.99 -9.62 0.29
C ALA A 380 7.93 -8.38 0.19
N PRO A 381 8.93 -8.24 1.09
CA PRO A 381 9.81 -7.08 1.15
C PRO A 381 10.91 -7.09 0.07
N PHE A 382 10.52 -7.30 -1.19
CA PHE A 382 11.42 -7.29 -2.36
C PHE A 382 11.47 -5.93 -3.06
N GLY A 383 10.55 -5.01 -2.75
CA GLY A 383 10.44 -3.72 -3.41
C GLY A 383 9.34 -3.71 -4.49
N SER A 384 8.85 -2.51 -4.78
CA SER A 384 7.63 -2.30 -5.56
C SER A 384 7.74 -2.76 -7.02
N ARG A 385 8.94 -2.77 -7.60
CA ARG A 385 9.15 -3.22 -8.99
C ARG A 385 8.93 -4.73 -9.15
N ILE A 386 9.42 -5.54 -8.20
CA ILE A 386 9.17 -6.99 -8.17
C ILE A 386 7.71 -7.24 -7.79
N ASN A 387 7.21 -6.55 -6.76
CA ASN A 387 5.84 -6.74 -6.29
C ASN A 387 4.78 -6.34 -7.32
N ARG A 388 5.05 -5.32 -8.16
CA ARG A 388 4.18 -4.92 -9.29
C ARG A 388 4.11 -6.02 -10.34
N ALA A 389 5.26 -6.58 -10.73
CA ALA A 389 5.31 -7.73 -11.65
C ALA A 389 4.51 -8.91 -11.09
N TRP A 390 4.72 -9.20 -9.81
CA TRP A 390 4.08 -10.33 -9.15
C TRP A 390 2.57 -10.13 -9.05
N GLY A 391 2.12 -8.96 -8.58
CA GLY A 391 0.71 -8.63 -8.43
C GLY A 391 -0.04 -8.63 -9.77
N LEU A 392 0.55 -8.10 -10.85
CA LEU A 392 -0.06 -8.14 -12.18
C LEU A 392 -0.20 -9.56 -12.71
N ALA A 393 0.86 -10.38 -12.57
CA ALA A 393 0.83 -11.77 -12.99
C ALA A 393 -0.17 -12.60 -12.18
N LEU A 394 -0.22 -12.41 -10.85
CA LEU A 394 -1.20 -13.05 -9.98
C LEU A 394 -2.62 -12.64 -10.35
N ARG A 395 -2.88 -11.34 -10.53
CA ARG A 395 -4.21 -10.84 -10.94
C ARG A 395 -4.68 -11.53 -12.22
N LYS A 396 -3.83 -11.61 -13.25
CA LYS A 396 -4.18 -12.27 -14.52
C LYS A 396 -4.42 -13.77 -14.33
N ARG A 397 -3.66 -14.43 -13.45
CA ARG A 397 -3.89 -15.84 -13.12
C ARG A 397 -5.24 -16.05 -12.44
N PHE A 398 -5.61 -15.21 -11.47
CA PHE A 398 -6.94 -15.25 -10.85
C PHE A 398 -8.05 -15.01 -11.88
N CYS A 399 -7.88 -14.03 -12.76
CA CYS A 399 -8.83 -13.75 -13.85
C CYS A 399 -9.03 -14.97 -14.76
N ARG A 400 -7.97 -15.67 -15.16
CA ARG A 400 -8.09 -16.89 -15.99
C ARG A 400 -8.73 -18.06 -15.24
N SER A 401 -8.46 -18.22 -13.95
CA SER A 401 -8.98 -19.33 -13.15
C SER A 401 -10.43 -19.14 -12.73
N PHE A 402 -10.87 -17.89 -12.51
CA PHE A 402 -12.16 -17.60 -11.89
C PHE A 402 -13.06 -16.62 -12.68
N ASN A 403 -12.60 -16.14 -13.85
CA ASN A 403 -13.35 -15.33 -14.82
C ASN A 403 -13.88 -13.97 -14.31
N PHE A 404 -13.06 -13.24 -13.54
CA PHE A 404 -13.32 -11.84 -13.16
C PHE A 404 -12.01 -11.08 -12.93
N GLU A 405 -12.08 -9.75 -12.93
CA GLU A 405 -10.94 -8.90 -12.60
C GLU A 405 -10.91 -8.55 -11.11
N LEU A 406 -9.72 -8.59 -10.50
CA LEU A 406 -9.49 -8.22 -9.10
C LEU A 406 -8.91 -6.83 -9.01
N GLN A 407 -9.37 -6.04 -8.04
CA GLN A 407 -8.65 -4.85 -7.61
C GLN A 407 -7.33 -5.29 -6.94
N ALA A 408 -6.24 -4.61 -7.28
CA ALA A 408 -4.91 -4.97 -6.80
C ALA A 408 -4.00 -3.75 -6.60
N ALA A 409 -3.15 -3.81 -5.57
CA ALA A 409 -2.09 -2.83 -5.35
C ALA A 409 -0.78 -3.51 -4.97
N ALA A 410 0.34 -2.86 -5.26
CA ALA A 410 1.67 -3.31 -4.86
C ALA A 410 2.49 -2.15 -4.27
N THR A 411 2.99 -2.34 -3.06
CA THR A 411 3.90 -1.44 -2.36
C THR A 411 5.31 -2.04 -2.30
N GLU A 412 6.23 -1.37 -1.59
CA GLU A 412 7.59 -1.88 -1.39
C GLU A 412 7.63 -3.19 -0.61
N ASP A 413 6.66 -3.40 0.28
CA ASP A 413 6.66 -4.49 1.25
C ASP A 413 5.50 -5.48 1.09
N ALA A 414 4.48 -5.17 0.27
CA ALA A 414 3.33 -6.05 0.12
C ALA A 414 2.60 -5.93 -1.24
N ILE A 415 1.80 -6.95 -1.55
CA ILE A 415 0.82 -6.98 -2.64
C ILE A 415 -0.54 -7.25 -2.02
N ILE A 416 -1.58 -6.52 -2.43
CA ILE A 416 -2.96 -6.77 -2.01
C ILE A 416 -3.84 -7.14 -3.21
N LEU A 417 -4.73 -8.11 -2.99
CA LEU A 417 -5.78 -8.54 -3.91
C LEU A 417 -7.13 -8.52 -3.17
N SER A 418 -8.09 -7.75 -3.68
CA SER A 418 -9.43 -7.64 -3.08
C SER A 418 -10.36 -8.72 -3.63
N LEU A 419 -10.71 -9.71 -2.81
CA LEU A 419 -11.56 -10.83 -3.19
C LEU A 419 -13.04 -10.52 -2.91
N GLY A 420 -13.89 -10.70 -3.92
CA GLY A 420 -15.34 -10.79 -3.75
C GLY A 420 -15.81 -11.98 -2.90
N PRO A 421 -17.09 -12.00 -2.49
CA PRO A 421 -17.66 -13.03 -1.61
C PRO A 421 -17.69 -14.44 -2.22
N GLN A 422 -17.71 -14.55 -3.55
CA GLN A 422 -17.77 -15.82 -4.26
C GLN A 422 -16.42 -16.55 -4.37
N HIS A 423 -15.34 -16.01 -3.81
CA HIS A 423 -14.00 -16.63 -3.89
C HIS A 423 -13.67 -17.36 -2.60
N SER A 424 -13.51 -18.68 -2.72
CA SER A 424 -12.93 -19.51 -1.68
C SER A 424 -11.88 -20.42 -2.30
N PHE A 425 -10.75 -20.53 -1.63
CA PHE A 425 -9.61 -21.36 -2.01
C PHE A 425 -8.67 -21.48 -0.82
N PRO A 426 -7.82 -22.51 -0.82
CA PRO A 426 -6.78 -22.66 0.19
C PRO A 426 -5.75 -21.55 0.08
N LEU A 427 -5.50 -20.86 1.17
CA LEU A 427 -4.61 -19.71 1.17
C LEU A 427 -3.17 -20.09 0.76
N GLU A 428 -2.71 -21.27 1.17
CA GLU A 428 -1.38 -21.81 0.85
C GLU A 428 -1.16 -22.10 -0.65
N ASP A 429 -2.22 -22.42 -1.40
CA ASP A 429 -2.12 -22.77 -2.82
C ASP A 429 -1.73 -21.55 -3.68
N VAL A 430 -2.01 -20.33 -3.20
CA VAL A 430 -1.70 -19.09 -3.92
C VAL A 430 -0.20 -18.97 -4.21
N PHE A 431 0.67 -19.50 -3.33
CA PHE A 431 2.12 -19.52 -3.58
C PHE A 431 2.49 -20.33 -4.83
N GLN A 432 1.63 -21.25 -5.27
CA GLN A 432 1.87 -22.13 -6.42
C GLN A 432 1.20 -21.67 -7.72
N TYR A 433 0.38 -20.60 -7.65
CA TYR A 433 -0.41 -20.11 -8.79
C TYR A 433 0.44 -19.56 -9.94
N LEU A 434 1.67 -19.14 -9.65
CA LEU A 434 2.64 -18.73 -10.65
C LEU A 434 3.80 -19.72 -10.70
N LYS A 435 4.23 -20.02 -11.93
CA LYS A 435 5.38 -20.88 -12.22
C LYS A 435 6.43 -20.07 -12.99
N PRO A 436 7.73 -20.16 -12.67
CA PRO A 436 8.77 -19.39 -13.34
C PRO A 436 8.73 -19.48 -14.87
N ALA A 437 8.46 -20.68 -15.40
CA ALA A 437 8.41 -20.95 -16.83
C ALA A 437 7.26 -20.27 -17.57
N THR A 438 6.17 -19.90 -16.88
CA THR A 438 4.96 -19.30 -17.50
C THR A 438 4.68 -17.88 -17.04
N ALA A 439 5.39 -17.41 -16.01
CA ALA A 439 5.16 -16.11 -15.39
C ALA A 439 5.40 -14.94 -16.37
N GLU A 440 6.40 -15.05 -17.24
CA GLU A 440 6.71 -14.00 -18.23
C GLU A 440 5.54 -13.79 -19.19
N HIS A 441 5.09 -14.88 -19.82
CA HIS A 441 3.98 -14.84 -20.79
C HIS A 441 2.70 -14.28 -20.15
N LEU A 442 2.37 -14.73 -18.94
CA LEU A 442 1.23 -14.20 -18.20
C LEU A 442 1.37 -12.72 -17.87
N LEU A 443 2.54 -12.30 -17.40
CA LEU A 443 2.80 -10.92 -17.06
C LEU A 443 2.70 -10.01 -18.28
N VAL A 444 3.24 -10.45 -19.43
CA VAL A 444 3.12 -9.72 -20.69
C VAL A 444 1.63 -9.54 -21.03
N GLN A 445 0.84 -10.61 -21.05
CA GLN A 445 -0.59 -10.52 -21.32
C GLN A 445 -1.36 -9.65 -20.31
N ALA A 446 -0.94 -9.63 -19.03
CA ALA A 446 -1.52 -8.78 -18.00
C ALA A 446 -1.15 -7.29 -18.19
N MET A 447 0.09 -7.03 -18.58
CA MET A 447 0.65 -5.68 -18.73
C MET A 447 0.12 -4.97 -19.97
N LEU A 448 -0.23 -5.71 -21.04
CA LEU A 448 -0.89 -5.16 -22.22
C LEU A 448 -2.22 -4.47 -21.87
N ASP A 449 -2.96 -4.98 -20.89
CA ASP A 449 -4.20 -4.36 -20.39
C ASP A 449 -3.95 -3.20 -19.40
N ALA A 450 -2.71 -3.03 -18.91
CA ALA A 450 -2.40 -2.06 -17.87
C ALA A 450 -2.00 -0.69 -18.45
N PRO A 451 -2.31 0.44 -17.76
CA PRO A 451 -1.97 1.80 -18.20
C PRO A 451 -0.48 2.05 -18.47
N VAL A 452 0.39 1.27 -17.83
CA VAL A 452 1.84 1.37 -17.97
C VAL A 452 2.27 1.13 -19.43
N PHE A 453 1.62 0.22 -20.16
CA PHE A 453 1.95 -0.07 -21.55
C PHE A 453 1.72 1.16 -22.43
N GLY A 454 0.51 1.75 -22.37
CA GLY A 454 0.18 2.93 -23.17
C GLY A 454 1.09 4.12 -22.86
N THR A 455 1.52 4.27 -21.61
CA THR A 455 2.48 5.32 -21.20
C THR A 455 3.87 5.08 -21.79
N ARG A 456 4.42 3.86 -21.63
CA ARG A 456 5.74 3.49 -22.16
C ARG A 456 5.77 3.47 -23.68
N TRP A 457 4.69 3.06 -24.33
CA TRP A 457 4.52 3.14 -25.79
C TRP A 457 4.71 4.57 -26.30
N ARG A 458 4.02 5.54 -25.69
CA ARG A 458 4.16 6.96 -26.08
C ARG A 458 5.58 7.47 -25.89
N TRP A 459 6.25 7.07 -24.82
CA TRP A 459 7.65 7.45 -24.58
C TRP A 459 8.56 6.89 -25.67
N ASN A 460 8.43 5.61 -26.00
CA ASN A 460 9.22 4.96 -27.05
C ASN A 460 8.94 5.54 -28.43
N ALA A 461 7.66 5.74 -28.75
CA ALA A 461 7.25 6.33 -30.02
C ALA A 461 7.80 7.75 -30.21
N THR A 462 7.85 8.56 -29.14
CA THR A 462 8.44 9.92 -29.22
C THR A 462 9.96 9.92 -29.21
N ARG A 463 10.61 9.05 -28.42
CA ARG A 463 12.07 8.90 -28.38
C ARG A 463 12.63 8.41 -29.72
N ALA A 464 11.98 7.41 -30.31
CA ALA A 464 12.32 6.84 -31.62
C ALA A 464 11.93 7.73 -32.83
N LEU A 465 11.38 8.92 -32.59
CA LEU A 465 10.93 9.87 -33.62
C LEU A 465 9.77 9.36 -34.50
N ALA A 466 9.07 8.30 -34.08
CA ALA A 466 7.86 7.81 -34.74
C ALA A 466 6.71 8.81 -34.57
N VAL A 467 6.61 9.44 -33.40
CA VAL A 467 5.74 10.57 -33.10
C VAL A 467 6.60 11.78 -32.77
N LEU A 468 6.38 12.92 -33.44
CA LEU A 468 7.23 14.09 -33.29
C LEU A 468 6.73 15.01 -32.17
N ARG A 469 7.63 15.44 -31.29
CA ARG A 469 7.33 16.44 -30.24
C ARG A 469 7.19 17.86 -30.78
N PHE A 470 7.76 18.13 -31.95
CA PHE A 470 7.70 19.44 -32.62
C PHE A 470 7.31 19.30 -34.09
N ARG A 471 6.47 20.22 -34.56
CA ARG A 471 6.02 20.30 -35.95
C ARG A 471 5.90 21.77 -36.35
N GLY A 472 6.47 22.16 -37.49
CA GLY A 472 6.41 23.55 -37.98
C GLY A 472 7.00 24.58 -37.01
N GLY A 473 8.02 24.21 -36.24
CA GLY A 473 8.67 25.11 -35.26
C GLY A 473 7.90 25.29 -33.94
N ARG A 474 6.79 24.57 -33.71
CA ARG A 474 6.01 24.62 -32.47
C ARG A 474 5.95 23.24 -31.81
N LYS A 475 5.81 23.22 -30.48
CA LYS A 475 5.58 21.97 -29.73
C LYS A 475 4.21 21.41 -30.13
N VAL A 476 4.14 20.10 -30.39
CA VAL A 476 2.88 19.40 -30.66
C VAL A 476 2.14 19.24 -29.33
N PRO A 477 0.88 19.67 -29.23
CA PRO A 477 0.06 19.47 -28.03
C PRO A 477 0.02 18.00 -27.60
N THR A 478 0.10 17.74 -26.29
CA THR A 478 0.07 16.38 -25.71
C THR A 478 -1.11 15.53 -26.18
N PRO A 479 -2.36 16.05 -26.24
CA PRO A 479 -3.49 15.25 -26.71
C PRO A 479 -3.32 14.76 -28.16
N LEU A 480 -2.72 15.58 -29.03
CA LEU A 480 -2.43 15.18 -30.41
C LEU A 480 -1.31 14.13 -30.47
N GLN A 481 -0.30 14.23 -29.60
CA GLN A 481 0.74 13.19 -29.52
C GLN A 481 0.15 11.85 -29.04
N ARG A 482 -0.82 11.87 -28.10
CA ARG A 482 -1.53 10.65 -27.65
C ARG A 482 -2.31 10.01 -28.80
N MET A 483 -3.11 10.80 -29.52
CA MET A 483 -3.86 10.32 -30.69
C MET A 483 -2.93 9.75 -31.77
N GLU A 484 -1.81 10.42 -32.07
CA GLU A 484 -0.84 9.92 -33.06
C GLU A 484 -0.12 8.65 -32.59
N ALA A 485 0.11 8.49 -31.29
CA ALA A 485 0.68 7.27 -30.74
C ALA A 485 -0.32 6.11 -30.74
N GLU A 486 -1.61 6.35 -30.49
CA GLU A 486 -2.69 5.36 -30.60
C GLU A 486 -2.89 4.91 -32.06
N ASP A 487 -2.93 5.86 -33.01
CA ASP A 487 -2.95 5.56 -34.45
C ASP A 487 -1.75 4.68 -34.86
N LEU A 488 -0.59 4.88 -34.23
CA LEU A 488 0.61 4.06 -34.44
C LEU A 488 0.45 2.65 -33.85
N VAL A 489 -0.14 2.49 -32.67
CA VAL A 489 -0.48 1.17 -32.12
C VAL A 489 -1.38 0.43 -33.10
N ALA A 490 -2.44 1.07 -33.60
CA ALA A 490 -3.37 0.44 -34.54
C ALA A 490 -2.70 -0.06 -35.82
N ALA A 491 -1.60 0.58 -36.26
CA ALA A 491 -0.86 0.20 -37.45
C ALA A 491 0.15 -0.93 -37.19
N VAL A 492 0.77 -0.96 -36.01
CA VAL A 492 1.91 -1.84 -35.71
C VAL A 492 1.51 -3.04 -34.85
N PHE A 493 0.55 -2.85 -33.95
CA PHE A 493 0.04 -3.87 -33.03
C PHE A 493 -1.50 -3.77 -32.91
N PRO A 494 -2.25 -4.18 -33.95
CA PRO A 494 -3.71 -4.05 -33.99
C PRO A 494 -4.43 -4.73 -32.81
N ASP A 495 -3.99 -5.93 -32.41
CA ASP A 495 -4.55 -6.72 -31.31
C ASP A 495 -4.57 -5.99 -29.96
N GLN A 496 -3.65 -5.04 -29.77
CA GLN A 496 -3.62 -4.21 -28.57
C GLN A 496 -4.87 -3.32 -28.41
N LEU A 497 -5.50 -2.94 -29.53
CA LEU A 497 -6.71 -2.11 -29.55
C LEU A 497 -7.95 -2.93 -29.94
N ALA A 498 -7.82 -4.25 -30.10
CA ALA A 498 -8.93 -5.09 -30.48
C ALA A 498 -10.00 -5.14 -29.37
N CYS A 499 -11.26 -5.18 -29.79
CA CYS A 499 -12.39 -5.34 -28.88
C CYS A 499 -12.26 -6.68 -28.14
N PRO A 500 -12.45 -6.74 -26.81
CA PRO A 500 -12.44 -7.99 -26.06
C PRO A 500 -13.38 -9.06 -26.64
N GLU A 501 -14.52 -8.67 -27.22
CA GLU A 501 -15.48 -9.59 -27.84
C GLU A 501 -14.95 -10.28 -29.10
N ASN A 502 -13.96 -9.69 -29.77
CA ASN A 502 -13.35 -10.23 -31.00
C ASN A 502 -12.00 -10.92 -30.75
N LEU A 503 -11.45 -10.79 -29.55
CA LEU A 503 -10.21 -11.45 -29.16
C LEU A 503 -10.50 -12.88 -28.71
N VAL A 504 -9.94 -13.86 -29.43
CA VAL A 504 -10.01 -15.28 -29.04
C VAL A 504 -8.69 -15.68 -28.43
N GLY A 505 -8.64 -15.76 -27.09
CA GLY A 505 -7.45 -16.18 -26.35
C GLY A 505 -6.47 -15.02 -26.08
N ASP A 506 -5.18 -15.31 -26.17
CA ASP A 506 -4.10 -14.36 -25.88
C ASP A 506 -3.82 -13.45 -27.07
N ARG A 507 -3.43 -12.20 -26.81
CA ARG A 507 -3.07 -11.26 -27.88
C ARG A 507 -1.82 -11.72 -28.61
N GLU A 508 -1.84 -11.66 -29.93
CA GLU A 508 -0.68 -11.97 -30.77
C GLU A 508 0.27 -10.77 -30.80
N ILE A 509 1.48 -10.95 -30.26
CA ILE A 509 2.47 -9.87 -30.17
C ILE A 509 3.32 -9.84 -31.45
N PRO A 510 3.32 -8.74 -32.20
CA PRO A 510 4.12 -8.62 -33.43
C PRO A 510 5.61 -8.45 -33.11
N ASP A 511 6.48 -9.06 -33.92
CA ASP A 511 7.93 -8.80 -33.87
C ASP A 511 8.24 -7.44 -34.51
N HIS A 512 8.19 -6.39 -33.69
CA HIS A 512 8.46 -5.02 -34.13
C HIS A 512 9.34 -4.28 -33.10
N PRO A 513 10.38 -3.53 -33.52
CA PRO A 513 11.33 -2.89 -32.60
C PRO A 513 10.68 -2.04 -31.49
N LEU A 514 9.67 -1.22 -31.82
CA LEU A 514 8.97 -0.42 -30.81
C LEU A 514 8.14 -1.25 -29.83
N VAL A 515 7.50 -2.33 -30.31
CA VAL A 515 6.67 -3.20 -29.46
C VAL A 515 7.58 -3.96 -28.50
N ASN A 516 8.66 -4.55 -29.03
CA ASN A 516 9.67 -5.24 -28.26
C ASN A 516 10.30 -4.30 -27.20
N GLN A 517 10.66 -3.06 -27.58
CA GLN A 517 11.19 -2.08 -26.63
C GLN A 517 10.15 -1.69 -25.57
N THR A 518 8.88 -1.50 -25.93
CA THR A 518 7.84 -1.15 -24.97
C THR A 518 7.58 -2.26 -23.96
N ILE A 519 7.55 -3.51 -24.42
CA ILE A 519 7.44 -4.67 -23.54
C ILE A 519 8.67 -4.74 -22.62
N ALA A 520 9.88 -4.57 -23.16
CA ALA A 520 11.11 -4.57 -22.37
C ALA A 520 11.12 -3.46 -21.30
N ASP A 521 10.77 -2.22 -21.64
CA ASP A 521 10.67 -1.11 -20.69
C ASP A 521 9.67 -1.41 -19.56
N CYS A 522 8.53 -2.01 -19.89
CA CYS A 522 7.55 -2.37 -18.88
C CYS A 522 8.06 -3.50 -17.97
N LEU A 523 8.68 -4.55 -18.52
CA LEU A 523 9.19 -5.69 -17.75
C LEU A 523 10.45 -5.39 -16.93
N LEU A 524 11.31 -4.50 -17.43
CA LEU A 524 12.67 -4.29 -16.91
C LEU A 524 12.91 -2.91 -16.30
N GLU A 525 12.13 -1.88 -16.62
CA GLU A 525 12.25 -0.56 -15.98
C GLU A 525 11.10 -0.33 -15.00
N ALA A 526 9.86 -0.37 -15.48
CA ALA A 526 8.68 -0.17 -14.63
C ALA A 526 8.49 -1.32 -13.63
N MET A 527 8.98 -2.50 -13.99
CA MET A 527 8.99 -3.71 -13.19
C MET A 527 10.40 -4.30 -13.11
N ASP A 528 10.55 -5.39 -12.36
CA ASP A 528 11.76 -6.22 -12.35
C ASP A 528 11.35 -7.69 -12.50
N PHE A 529 11.02 -8.09 -13.75
CA PHE A 529 10.68 -9.47 -14.03
C PHE A 529 11.83 -10.46 -13.73
N PRO A 530 13.12 -10.18 -14.05
CA PRO A 530 14.22 -11.04 -13.64
C PRO A 530 14.30 -11.23 -12.12
N GLY A 531 14.00 -10.19 -11.34
CA GLY A 531 13.82 -10.26 -9.89
C GLY A 531 12.69 -11.19 -9.48
N LEU A 532 11.49 -11.02 -10.05
CA LEU A 532 10.35 -11.90 -9.81
C LEU A 532 10.66 -13.36 -10.16
N LYS A 533 11.27 -13.60 -11.32
CA LYS A 533 11.63 -14.95 -11.77
C LYS A 533 12.53 -15.66 -10.76
N ARG A 534 13.54 -14.97 -10.22
CA ARG A 534 14.40 -15.51 -9.14
C ARG A 534 13.62 -15.83 -7.86
N VAL A 535 12.65 -14.99 -7.49
CA VAL A 535 11.77 -15.26 -6.34
C VAL A 535 10.95 -16.53 -6.58
N LEU A 536 10.31 -16.67 -7.75
CA LEU A 536 9.52 -17.86 -8.07
C LEU A 536 10.38 -19.13 -8.13
N GLU A 537 11.58 -19.05 -8.71
CA GLU A 537 12.53 -20.17 -8.75
C GLU A 537 12.99 -20.58 -7.34
N GLY A 538 13.25 -19.60 -6.47
CA GLY A 538 13.58 -19.88 -5.07
C GLY A 538 12.40 -20.50 -4.30
N MET A 539 11.16 -20.15 -4.62
CA MET A 539 9.97 -20.77 -4.03
C MET A 539 9.84 -22.22 -4.45
N GLU A 540 10.03 -22.54 -5.73
CA GLU A 540 10.05 -23.93 -6.23
C GLU A 540 11.21 -24.74 -5.65
N ALA A 541 12.35 -24.09 -5.40
CA ALA A 541 13.51 -24.71 -4.76
C ALA A 541 13.42 -24.82 -3.22
N GLY A 542 12.31 -24.37 -2.60
CA GLY A 542 12.12 -24.44 -1.15
C GLY A 542 13.05 -23.51 -0.34
N GLN A 543 13.53 -22.42 -0.95
CA GLN A 543 14.46 -21.47 -0.30
C GLN A 543 13.76 -20.50 0.65
N PHE A 544 12.43 -20.42 0.61
CA PHE A 544 11.62 -19.55 1.45
C PHE A 544 10.81 -20.37 2.45
N THR A 545 10.67 -19.83 3.65
CA THR A 545 9.58 -20.21 4.56
C THR A 545 8.31 -19.55 4.06
N LEU A 546 7.30 -20.34 3.71
CA LEU A 546 6.01 -19.87 3.19
C LEU A 546 4.94 -20.08 4.25
N ILE A 547 4.28 -19.02 4.69
CA ILE A 547 3.29 -19.06 5.76
C ILE A 547 1.98 -18.47 5.27
N ALA A 548 0.88 -19.19 5.46
CA ALA A 548 -0.48 -18.72 5.24
C ALA A 548 -1.18 -18.47 6.58
N ARG A 549 -1.85 -17.32 6.72
CA ARG A 549 -2.57 -16.91 7.93
C ARG A 549 -3.91 -16.28 7.56
N ASP A 550 -4.98 -16.86 8.09
CA ASP A 550 -6.27 -16.17 8.18
C ASP A 550 -6.28 -15.36 9.48
N THR A 551 -6.57 -14.06 9.39
CA THR A 551 -6.62 -13.13 10.52
C THR A 551 -8.00 -12.51 10.64
N THR A 552 -8.37 -12.16 11.87
CA THR A 552 -9.62 -11.45 12.18
C THR A 552 -9.57 -9.99 11.78
N GLU A 553 -8.40 -9.38 11.90
CA GLU A 553 -8.10 -8.00 11.52
C GLU A 553 -6.76 -7.93 10.78
N PRO A 554 -6.55 -6.89 9.95
CA PRO A 554 -5.28 -6.68 9.26
C PRO A 554 -4.12 -6.49 10.25
N SER A 555 -3.02 -7.19 10.01
CA SER A 555 -1.77 -6.98 10.75
C SER A 555 -1.21 -5.56 10.55
N PRO A 556 -0.35 -5.06 11.45
CA PRO A 556 0.20 -3.72 11.35
C PRO A 556 0.88 -3.42 10.00
N LEU A 557 1.55 -4.41 9.41
CA LEU A 557 2.20 -4.30 8.09
C LEU A 557 1.22 -4.18 6.92
N CYS A 558 -0.05 -4.59 7.09
CA CYS A 558 -1.08 -4.37 6.06
C CYS A 558 -1.49 -2.90 5.92
N HIS A 559 -1.26 -2.07 6.94
CA HIS A 559 -1.76 -0.70 6.95
C HIS A 559 -1.25 0.16 5.78
N GLU A 560 0.00 -0.01 5.35
CA GLU A 560 0.54 0.75 4.22
C GLU A 560 -0.15 0.36 2.89
N VAL A 561 -0.34 -0.93 2.64
CA VAL A 561 -0.94 -1.41 1.39
C VAL A 561 -2.46 -1.18 1.34
N LEU A 562 -3.15 -1.20 2.49
CA LEU A 562 -4.56 -0.82 2.58
C LEU A 562 -4.78 0.66 2.25
N ASN A 563 -3.83 1.51 2.66
CA ASN A 563 -3.81 2.94 2.38
C ASN A 563 -2.91 3.28 1.19
N ALA A 564 -2.75 2.34 0.25
CA ALA A 564 -1.89 2.50 -0.91
C ALA A 564 -2.24 3.79 -1.68
N ARG A 565 -1.20 4.50 -2.10
CA ARG A 565 -1.35 5.71 -2.91
C ARG A 565 -1.75 5.33 -4.35
N PRO A 566 -2.37 6.25 -5.13
CA PRO A 566 -2.86 5.93 -6.47
C PRO A 566 -1.85 5.27 -7.41
N TYR A 567 -0.57 5.66 -7.34
CA TYR A 567 0.49 5.10 -8.18
C TYR A 567 0.84 3.64 -7.87
N ALA A 568 0.41 3.11 -6.73
CA ALA A 568 0.64 1.73 -6.31
C ALA A 568 -0.44 0.76 -6.81
N PHE A 569 -1.57 1.26 -7.30
CA PHE A 569 -2.60 0.42 -7.91
C PHE A 569 -2.11 -0.19 -9.22
N LEU A 570 -2.61 -1.40 -9.49
CA LEU A 570 -2.26 -2.17 -10.67
C LEU A 570 -3.38 -2.14 -11.72
N ASP A 571 -4.56 -1.65 -11.36
CA ASP A 571 -5.79 -1.59 -12.15
C ASP A 571 -6.40 -0.18 -12.09
N ASP A 572 -7.34 0.09 -13.00
CA ASP A 572 -7.95 1.40 -13.22
C ASP A 572 -9.21 1.69 -12.41
N ALA A 573 -9.54 0.88 -11.39
CA ALA A 573 -10.73 1.15 -10.60
C ALA A 573 -10.65 2.52 -9.88
N PRO A 574 -11.74 3.31 -9.85
CA PRO A 574 -11.78 4.57 -9.12
C PRO A 574 -11.40 4.42 -7.65
N LEU A 575 -10.89 5.49 -7.03
CA LEU A 575 -10.47 5.50 -5.62
C LEU A 575 -11.62 5.23 -4.66
N GLU A 576 -12.79 5.75 -4.99
CA GLU A 576 -14.03 5.69 -4.20
C GLU A 576 -14.63 4.27 -4.17
N GLU A 577 -14.35 3.47 -5.19
CA GLU A 577 -14.87 2.10 -5.36
C GLU A 577 -13.90 1.04 -4.81
N ARG A 578 -12.79 1.45 -4.19
CA ARG A 578 -11.78 0.51 -3.68
C ARG A 578 -12.27 -0.20 -2.43
N ARG A 579 -12.33 -1.53 -2.50
CA ARG A 579 -12.71 -2.40 -1.36
C ARG A 579 -11.75 -2.28 -0.17
N THR A 580 -10.51 -1.85 -0.39
CA THR A 580 -9.54 -1.63 0.69
C THR A 580 -9.96 -0.49 1.63
N GLN A 581 -10.78 0.47 1.17
CA GLN A 581 -11.35 1.53 2.01
C GLN A 581 -12.44 1.00 2.96
N ALA A 582 -13.05 -0.15 2.63
CA ALA A 582 -14.02 -0.84 3.48
C ALA A 582 -13.35 -1.70 4.57
N VAL A 583 -12.02 -1.62 4.71
CA VAL A 583 -11.28 -2.29 5.78
C VAL A 583 -11.06 -1.31 6.91
N ILE A 584 -11.59 -1.64 8.09
CA ILE A 584 -11.36 -0.85 9.29
C ILE A 584 -10.00 -1.17 9.89
N THR A 585 -9.24 -0.11 10.18
CA THR A 585 -7.94 -0.18 10.87
C THR A 585 -8.06 0.55 12.20
N ARG A 586 -7.64 -0.10 13.31
CA ARG A 586 -7.66 0.54 14.63
C ARG A 586 -6.52 1.56 14.76
N ARG A 587 -6.82 2.71 15.37
CA ARG A 587 -5.83 3.74 15.70
C ARG A 587 -5.29 3.50 17.12
N GLY A 588 -4.41 2.51 17.28
CA GLY A 588 -3.71 2.24 18.55
C GLY A 588 -3.04 0.87 18.52
N LEU A 589 -1.74 0.81 18.80
CA LEU A 589 -0.98 -0.44 18.94
C LEU A 589 -0.68 -0.63 20.43
N ASP A 590 -1.61 -1.17 21.21
CA ASP A 590 -1.24 -1.62 22.56
C ASP A 590 -0.77 -3.08 22.46
N VAL A 591 0.54 -3.28 22.58
CA VAL A 591 1.21 -4.58 22.47
C VAL A 591 0.74 -5.55 23.56
N LYS A 592 0.17 -5.03 24.67
CA LYS A 592 -0.29 -5.86 25.80
C LYS A 592 -1.59 -6.61 25.55
N THR A 593 -2.44 -6.13 24.63
CA THR A 593 -3.68 -6.85 24.28
C THR A 593 -3.48 -7.77 23.07
N ALA A 594 -2.35 -7.66 22.35
CA ALA A 594 -2.03 -8.32 21.06
C ALA A 594 -2.28 -9.85 21.01
N GLU A 595 -2.16 -10.54 22.16
CA GLU A 595 -2.41 -11.98 22.28
C GLU A 595 -3.89 -12.37 22.06
N GLU A 596 -4.83 -11.43 22.26
CA GLU A 596 -6.27 -11.64 22.02
C GLU A 596 -6.69 -11.33 20.57
N PHE A 597 -5.85 -10.66 19.77
CA PHE A 597 -6.28 -10.04 18.50
C PHE A 597 -6.32 -10.95 17.28
N GLY A 598 -5.66 -12.11 17.30
CA GLY A 598 -5.56 -12.99 16.12
C GLY A 598 -6.57 -14.14 16.08
N LYS A 599 -7.33 -14.38 17.16
CA LYS A 599 -8.22 -15.53 17.30
C LYS A 599 -9.68 -15.10 17.22
N LEU A 600 -10.50 -15.96 16.65
CA LEU A 600 -11.95 -15.80 16.76
C LEU A 600 -12.35 -15.99 18.22
N ASP A 601 -13.27 -15.14 18.66
CA ASP A 601 -13.77 -15.22 20.02
C ASP A 601 -14.69 -16.44 20.17
N GLN A 602 -14.40 -17.30 21.15
CA GLN A 602 -15.17 -18.52 21.34
C GLN A 602 -16.64 -18.22 21.65
N SER A 603 -16.95 -17.15 22.40
CA SER A 603 -18.34 -16.76 22.68
C SER A 603 -19.07 -16.26 21.43
N ALA A 604 -18.36 -15.63 20.48
CA ALA A 604 -18.91 -15.27 19.18
C ALA A 604 -19.19 -16.51 18.31
N ILE A 605 -18.31 -17.51 18.35
CA ILE A 605 -18.55 -18.81 17.67
C ILE A 605 -19.80 -19.47 18.25
N ASP A 606 -19.88 -19.59 19.58
CA ASP A 606 -20.99 -20.24 20.26
C ASP A 606 -22.31 -19.50 20.01
N LEU A 607 -22.31 -18.17 20.05
CA LEU A 607 -23.50 -17.36 19.74
C LEU A 607 -23.97 -17.53 18.29
N VAL A 608 -23.04 -17.61 17.32
CA VAL A 608 -23.44 -17.84 15.92
C VAL A 608 -23.93 -19.27 15.72
N ARG A 609 -23.36 -20.27 16.40
CA ARG A 609 -23.88 -21.64 16.40
C ARG A 609 -25.29 -21.70 16.95
N GLU A 610 -25.55 -21.06 18.08
CA GLU A 610 -26.89 -20.96 18.68
C GLU A 610 -27.89 -20.28 17.74
N GLN A 611 -27.51 -19.14 17.14
CA GLN A 611 -28.38 -18.40 16.22
C GLN A 611 -28.59 -19.06 14.86
N ALA A 612 -27.62 -19.86 14.39
CA ALA A 612 -27.72 -20.57 13.12
C ALA A 612 -28.49 -21.88 13.28
N TRP A 613 -28.47 -22.48 14.47
CA TRP A 613 -29.27 -23.65 14.78
C TRP A 613 -30.77 -23.28 14.77
N PRO A 614 -31.62 -24.01 14.04
CA PRO A 614 -33.04 -23.69 13.97
C PRO A 614 -33.73 -23.97 15.30
N GLU A 615 -34.58 -23.05 15.77
CA GLU A 615 -35.46 -23.23 16.93
C GLU A 615 -36.94 -23.15 16.51
N PRO A 616 -37.48 -24.19 15.84
CA PRO A 616 -38.83 -24.14 15.29
C PRO A 616 -39.91 -24.10 16.38
N GLU A 617 -40.73 -23.06 16.35
CA GLU A 617 -41.92 -22.87 17.19
C GLU A 617 -43.12 -23.63 16.60
N THR A 618 -43.17 -23.78 15.28
CA THR A 618 -44.25 -24.45 14.55
C THR A 618 -43.80 -25.71 13.80
N GLY A 619 -44.75 -26.57 13.43
CA GLY A 619 -44.46 -27.74 12.59
C GLY A 619 -43.97 -27.36 11.20
N ASP A 620 -44.45 -26.24 10.63
CA ASP A 620 -43.97 -25.75 9.34
C ASP A 620 -42.52 -25.27 9.42
N GLU A 621 -42.13 -24.56 10.48
CA GLU A 621 -40.74 -24.17 10.70
C GLU A 621 -39.81 -25.38 10.88
N LEU A 622 -40.26 -26.44 11.54
CA LEU A 622 -39.48 -27.69 11.65
C LEU A 622 -39.31 -28.36 10.29
N HIS A 623 -40.36 -28.37 9.46
CA HIS A 623 -40.31 -28.90 8.10
C HIS A 623 -39.35 -28.09 7.22
N ASP A 624 -39.41 -26.76 7.27
CA ASP A 624 -38.47 -25.87 6.57
C ASP A 624 -37.02 -26.09 7.03
N ALA A 625 -36.80 -26.24 8.34
CA ALA A 625 -35.48 -26.54 8.89
C ALA A 625 -34.91 -27.86 8.31
N LEU A 626 -35.73 -28.91 8.23
CA LEU A 626 -35.35 -30.19 7.61
C LEU A 626 -35.12 -30.07 6.10
N LEU A 627 -35.84 -29.18 5.40
CA LEU A 627 -35.61 -28.90 3.98
C LEU A 627 -34.27 -28.20 3.73
N ILE A 628 -33.84 -27.31 4.64
CA ILE A 628 -32.56 -26.59 4.60
C ILE A 628 -31.41 -27.54 4.95
N MET A 629 -31.49 -28.22 6.10
CA MET A 629 -30.41 -29.10 6.57
C MET A 629 -30.26 -30.38 5.75
N GLY A 630 -31.32 -30.78 5.02
CA GLY A 630 -31.35 -32.01 4.23
C GLY A 630 -31.60 -33.27 5.07
N ALA A 631 -30.79 -33.48 6.11
CA ALA A 631 -30.96 -34.55 7.08
C ALA A 631 -30.42 -34.14 8.46
N VAL A 632 -31.12 -34.54 9.53
CA VAL A 632 -30.71 -34.25 10.91
C VAL A 632 -30.57 -35.55 11.70
N PRO A 633 -29.48 -35.75 12.47
CA PRO A 633 -29.35 -36.90 13.34
C PRO A 633 -30.45 -36.89 14.41
N ARG A 634 -31.16 -38.01 14.57
CA ARG A 634 -32.21 -38.19 15.57
C ARG A 634 -31.71 -37.93 16.99
N VAL A 635 -30.43 -38.19 17.26
CA VAL A 635 -29.79 -37.91 18.55
C VAL A 635 -29.70 -36.41 18.85
N GLU A 636 -29.54 -35.57 17.83
CA GLU A 636 -29.48 -34.10 17.96
C GLU A 636 -30.88 -33.48 17.92
N ALA A 637 -31.79 -34.05 17.13
CA ALA A 637 -33.18 -33.63 17.15
C ALA A 637 -33.90 -34.04 18.44
N GLY A 638 -33.50 -35.16 19.04
CA GLY A 638 -34.09 -35.75 20.25
C GLY A 638 -33.68 -35.10 21.56
N THR A 639 -32.62 -34.29 21.58
CA THR A 639 -32.22 -33.47 22.75
C THR A 639 -33.16 -32.29 22.98
N HIS A 640 -33.92 -31.87 21.96
CA HIS A 640 -34.95 -30.85 22.07
C HIS A 640 -36.34 -31.50 22.16
N ALA A 641 -36.83 -31.70 23.39
CA ALA A 641 -38.16 -32.29 23.63
C ALA A 641 -39.29 -31.60 22.83
N SER A 642 -39.11 -30.33 22.46
CA SER A 642 -40.03 -29.52 21.66
C SER A 642 -40.12 -29.90 20.17
N TRP A 643 -39.16 -30.63 19.60
CA TRP A 643 -39.18 -31.06 18.20
C TRP A 643 -39.98 -32.34 18.00
N LYS A 644 -39.98 -33.24 18.99
CA LYS A 644 -40.57 -34.58 18.85
C LYS A 644 -42.07 -34.55 18.59
N ASP A 645 -42.83 -33.77 19.36
CA ASP A 645 -44.28 -33.66 19.17
C ASP A 645 -44.63 -33.10 17.78
N LYS A 646 -43.87 -32.09 17.33
CA LYS A 646 -44.01 -31.51 15.98
C LYS A 646 -43.64 -32.50 14.89
N TYR A 647 -42.57 -33.27 15.09
CA TYR A 647 -42.14 -34.31 14.16
C TYR A 647 -43.22 -35.39 14.01
N ASP A 648 -43.80 -35.86 15.13
CA ASP A 648 -44.85 -36.87 15.11
C ASP A 648 -46.10 -36.37 14.37
N ASP A 649 -46.44 -35.09 14.50
CA ASP A 649 -47.51 -34.44 13.74
C ASP A 649 -47.22 -34.41 12.23
N LEU A 650 -46.01 -34.00 11.85
CA LEU A 650 -45.55 -33.98 10.45
C LEU A 650 -45.47 -35.39 9.86
N ALA A 651 -45.04 -36.38 10.65
CA ALA A 651 -44.93 -37.78 10.24
C ALA A 651 -46.32 -38.37 9.97
N ARG A 652 -47.31 -38.04 10.81
CA ARG A 652 -48.73 -38.38 10.56
C ARG A 652 -49.28 -37.72 9.30
N ALA A 653 -48.80 -36.52 8.96
CA ALA A 653 -49.12 -35.82 7.73
C ALA A 653 -48.30 -36.31 6.51
N GLY A 654 -47.36 -37.24 6.69
CA GLY A 654 -46.49 -37.76 5.62
C GLY A 654 -45.44 -36.78 5.11
N ARG A 655 -45.18 -35.68 5.83
CA ARG A 655 -44.24 -34.61 5.44
C ARG A 655 -42.79 -34.87 5.86
N VAL A 656 -42.58 -35.81 6.77
CA VAL A 656 -41.25 -36.22 7.24
C VAL A 656 -41.18 -37.75 7.39
N THR A 657 -39.96 -38.28 7.39
CA THR A 657 -39.68 -39.70 7.64
C THR A 657 -38.33 -39.87 8.35
N THR A 658 -38.10 -41.02 8.97
CA THR A 658 -36.82 -41.37 9.59
C THR A 658 -36.11 -42.41 8.72
N VAL A 659 -34.86 -42.14 8.35
CA VAL A 659 -34.02 -43.05 7.56
C VAL A 659 -33.09 -43.85 8.48
N ASP A 660 -33.13 -45.18 8.36
CA ASP A 660 -32.35 -46.17 9.13
C ASP A 660 -32.36 -45.95 10.65
N ASP A 661 -33.50 -45.50 11.19
CA ASP A 661 -33.71 -45.11 12.59
C ASP A 661 -32.74 -44.02 13.12
N ARG A 662 -31.97 -43.39 12.22
CA ARG A 662 -30.87 -42.48 12.54
C ARG A 662 -31.12 -41.04 12.11
N LEU A 663 -31.67 -40.80 10.93
CA LEU A 663 -31.77 -39.46 10.32
C LEU A 663 -33.22 -39.03 10.13
N TRP A 664 -33.59 -37.86 10.64
CA TRP A 664 -34.86 -37.20 10.32
C TRP A 664 -34.72 -36.42 9.01
N VAL A 665 -35.68 -36.61 8.11
CA VAL A 665 -35.62 -36.10 6.74
C VAL A 665 -37.02 -35.62 6.33
N ALA A 666 -37.09 -34.46 5.68
CA ALA A 666 -38.32 -34.01 5.01
C ALA A 666 -38.61 -34.92 3.81
N THR A 667 -39.87 -35.31 3.60
CA THR A 667 -40.26 -36.26 2.54
C THR A 667 -39.75 -35.84 1.15
N GLU A 668 -39.67 -34.53 0.88
CA GLU A 668 -39.10 -33.93 -0.33
C GLU A 668 -37.60 -34.20 -0.53
N ARG A 669 -36.84 -34.36 0.56
CA ARG A 669 -35.40 -34.66 0.54
C ARG A 669 -35.10 -36.16 0.54
N LEU A 670 -36.12 -37.02 0.55
CA LEU A 670 -35.91 -38.47 0.57
C LEU A 670 -35.09 -39.00 -0.64
N PRO A 671 -35.30 -38.55 -1.90
CA PRO A 671 -34.47 -38.98 -3.04
C PRO A 671 -32.99 -38.64 -2.87
N LEU A 672 -32.70 -37.48 -2.28
CA LEU A 672 -31.34 -37.03 -1.96
C LEU A 672 -30.67 -38.00 -0.98
N VAL A 673 -31.34 -38.30 0.14
CA VAL A 673 -30.78 -39.18 1.18
C VAL A 673 -30.64 -40.62 0.69
N GLN A 674 -31.59 -41.14 -0.09
CA GLN A 674 -31.52 -42.47 -0.69
C GLN A 674 -30.37 -42.62 -1.70
N ALA A 675 -30.02 -41.54 -2.42
CA ALA A 675 -28.87 -41.54 -3.30
C ALA A 675 -27.54 -41.52 -2.52
N ALA A 676 -27.47 -40.80 -1.39
CA ALA A 676 -26.31 -40.80 -0.50
C ALA A 676 -26.10 -42.14 0.22
N PHE A 677 -27.20 -42.79 0.62
CA PHE A 677 -27.23 -44.08 1.32
C PHE A 677 -28.06 -45.13 0.55
N PRO A 678 -27.46 -45.79 -0.46
CA PRO A 678 -28.17 -46.80 -1.26
C PRO A 678 -28.70 -47.94 -0.38
N GLY A 679 -30.02 -48.19 -0.46
CA GLY A 679 -30.69 -49.26 0.28
C GLY A 679 -31.17 -48.89 1.69
N ALA A 680 -31.02 -47.62 2.09
CA ALA A 680 -31.56 -47.12 3.35
C ALA A 680 -33.09 -47.23 3.41
N ARG A 681 -33.62 -47.61 4.58
CA ARG A 681 -35.06 -47.78 4.82
C ARG A 681 -35.62 -46.54 5.49
N ASN A 682 -36.85 -46.16 5.12
CA ASN A 682 -37.53 -45.02 5.71
C ASN A 682 -38.83 -45.43 6.43
N GLU A 683 -38.99 -44.96 7.66
CA GLU A 683 -40.16 -45.22 8.51
C GLU A 683 -40.67 -43.90 9.13
N PRO A 684 -41.97 -43.54 8.99
CA PRO A 684 -43.00 -44.23 8.20
C PRO A 684 -42.69 -44.23 6.69
N ALA A 685 -43.21 -45.22 5.97
CA ALA A 685 -43.05 -45.31 4.52
C ALA A 685 -43.83 -44.18 3.83
N VAL A 686 -43.10 -43.21 3.29
CA VAL A 686 -43.62 -42.05 2.57
C VAL A 686 -43.05 -42.01 1.14
N ALA A 687 -43.79 -41.39 0.23
CA ALA A 687 -43.34 -41.14 -1.13
C ALA A 687 -43.05 -39.64 -1.33
N PRO A 688 -41.90 -39.26 -1.91
CA PRO A 688 -41.61 -37.87 -2.25
C PRO A 688 -42.60 -37.34 -3.29
N PRO A 689 -42.85 -36.01 -3.33
CA PRO A 689 -43.62 -35.41 -4.41
C PRO A 689 -43.04 -35.75 -5.78
N GLU A 690 -43.89 -35.91 -6.80
CA GLU A 690 -43.49 -36.36 -8.15
C GLU A 690 -42.34 -35.54 -8.75
N ARG A 691 -42.34 -34.21 -8.51
CA ARG A 691 -41.27 -33.30 -8.93
C ARG A 691 -39.90 -33.66 -8.32
N GLU A 692 -39.86 -33.96 -7.03
CA GLU A 692 -38.62 -34.31 -6.35
C GLU A 692 -38.21 -35.75 -6.64
N ALA A 693 -39.18 -36.66 -6.79
CA ALA A 693 -38.94 -38.04 -7.22
C ALA A 693 -38.32 -38.13 -8.63
N ALA A 694 -38.67 -37.20 -9.53
CA ALA A 694 -38.12 -37.11 -10.87
C ALA A 694 -36.67 -36.59 -10.91
N LYS A 695 -36.17 -35.98 -9.82
CA LYS A 695 -34.81 -35.46 -9.76
C LYS A 695 -33.82 -36.61 -9.55
N VAL A 696 -32.94 -36.82 -10.52
CA VAL A 696 -31.89 -37.84 -10.45
C VAL A 696 -30.67 -37.25 -9.73
N TRP A 697 -30.25 -37.93 -8.66
CA TRP A 697 -29.06 -37.57 -7.89
C TRP A 697 -27.97 -38.61 -8.11
N SER A 698 -26.74 -38.15 -8.35
CA SER A 698 -25.56 -38.99 -8.13
C SER A 698 -25.31 -39.10 -6.62
N ARG A 699 -24.63 -40.16 -6.18
CA ARG A 699 -24.25 -40.32 -4.76
C ARG A 699 -23.37 -39.14 -4.29
N GLU A 700 -22.46 -38.70 -5.14
CA GLU A 700 -21.51 -37.61 -4.84
C GLU A 700 -22.23 -36.26 -4.68
N ASP A 701 -23.12 -35.91 -5.61
CA ASP A 701 -23.89 -34.67 -5.53
C ASP A 701 -24.86 -34.70 -4.35
N ALA A 702 -25.39 -35.88 -4.02
CA ALA A 702 -26.26 -36.04 -2.88
C ALA A 702 -25.54 -35.78 -1.55
N ILE A 703 -24.35 -36.35 -1.38
CA ILE A 703 -23.50 -36.09 -0.21
C ILE A 703 -23.11 -34.61 -0.16
N ARG A 704 -22.75 -34.00 -1.30
CA ARG A 704 -22.42 -32.57 -1.37
C ARG A 704 -23.53 -31.68 -0.85
N GLU A 705 -24.77 -31.90 -1.27
CA GLU A 705 -25.90 -31.10 -0.83
C GLU A 705 -26.30 -31.37 0.64
N LEU A 706 -26.13 -32.60 1.13
CA LEU A 706 -26.29 -32.88 2.58
C LEU A 706 -25.24 -32.16 3.42
N VAL A 707 -23.98 -32.14 2.97
CA VAL A 707 -22.91 -31.39 3.63
C VAL A 707 -23.18 -29.89 3.57
N ARG A 708 -23.68 -29.37 2.44
CA ARG A 708 -24.08 -27.96 2.30
C ARG A 708 -25.13 -27.59 3.36
N GLY A 709 -26.24 -28.34 3.40
CA GLY A 709 -27.32 -28.10 4.36
C GLY A 709 -26.85 -28.17 5.81
N ARG A 710 -25.93 -29.10 6.12
CA ARG A 710 -25.33 -29.21 7.45
C ARG A 710 -24.51 -27.97 7.81
N LEU A 711 -23.64 -27.50 6.91
CA LEU A 711 -22.78 -26.34 7.14
C LEU A 711 -23.55 -25.03 7.33
N GLU A 712 -24.79 -24.92 6.84
CA GLU A 712 -25.63 -23.73 7.03
C GLU A 712 -26.03 -23.48 8.50
N VAL A 713 -25.93 -24.48 9.37
CA VAL A 713 -26.46 -24.41 10.74
C VAL A 713 -25.47 -24.73 11.86
N VAL A 714 -24.31 -25.35 11.56
CA VAL A 714 -23.38 -25.85 12.61
C VAL A 714 -22.20 -24.94 12.94
N GLY A 715 -21.94 -23.89 12.16
CA GLY A 715 -20.73 -23.08 12.29
C GLY A 715 -19.44 -23.87 11.98
N PRO A 716 -18.27 -23.49 12.55
CA PRO A 716 -17.02 -24.23 12.36
C PRO A 716 -17.16 -25.70 12.78
N THR A 717 -16.74 -26.65 11.96
CA THR A 717 -16.84 -28.10 12.25
C THR A 717 -15.77 -28.90 11.50
N THR A 718 -15.45 -30.12 11.94
CA THR A 718 -14.50 -30.98 11.23
C THR A 718 -15.20 -31.98 10.30
N ALA A 719 -14.47 -32.52 9.32
CA ALA A 719 -15.00 -33.59 8.46
C ALA A 719 -15.39 -34.84 9.27
N ASN A 720 -14.69 -35.11 10.39
CA ASN A 720 -15.04 -36.21 11.29
C ASN A 720 -16.38 -35.97 11.98
N ASP A 721 -16.63 -34.76 12.49
CA ASP A 721 -17.89 -34.43 13.17
C ASP A 721 -19.09 -34.53 12.20
N ILE A 722 -18.93 -34.06 10.96
CA ILE A 722 -19.94 -34.21 9.90
C ILE A 722 -20.16 -35.69 9.59
N GLY A 723 -19.09 -36.48 9.54
CA GLY A 723 -19.14 -37.92 9.29
C GLY A 723 -19.84 -38.69 10.38
N GLU A 724 -19.60 -38.36 11.65
CA GLU A 724 -20.30 -38.95 12.79
C GLU A 724 -21.79 -38.57 12.80
N ALA A 725 -22.11 -37.31 12.53
CA ALA A 725 -23.49 -36.83 12.49
C ALA A 725 -24.29 -37.48 11.35
N LEU A 726 -23.81 -37.34 10.11
CA LEU A 726 -24.53 -37.80 8.93
C LEU A 726 -24.31 -39.29 8.63
N GLY A 727 -23.29 -39.91 9.23
CA GLY A 727 -22.84 -41.29 8.97
C GLY A 727 -22.31 -41.54 7.57
N VAL A 728 -21.60 -40.54 7.02
CA VAL A 728 -20.93 -40.59 5.71
C VAL A 728 -19.42 -40.84 5.93
N PRO A 729 -18.76 -41.69 5.12
CA PRO A 729 -17.31 -41.87 5.20
C PRO A 729 -16.54 -40.57 4.95
N VAL A 730 -15.50 -40.30 5.75
CA VAL A 730 -14.69 -39.08 5.66
C VAL A 730 -14.12 -38.83 4.26
N ALA A 731 -13.72 -39.88 3.54
CA ALA A 731 -13.22 -39.75 2.17
C ALA A 731 -14.25 -39.12 1.21
N ASP A 732 -15.53 -39.48 1.34
CA ASP A 732 -16.60 -38.88 0.52
C ASP A 732 -16.87 -37.42 0.95
N LEU A 733 -16.71 -37.12 2.25
CA LEU A 733 -16.86 -35.77 2.80
C LEU A 733 -15.75 -34.83 2.33
N ASP A 734 -14.51 -35.30 2.25
CA ASP A 734 -13.39 -34.50 1.75
C ASP A 734 -13.64 -34.04 0.31
N PHE A 735 -14.18 -34.91 -0.56
CA PHE A 735 -14.58 -34.54 -1.92
C PHE A 735 -15.72 -33.51 -1.93
N ALA A 736 -16.75 -33.72 -1.10
CA ALA A 736 -17.88 -32.79 -0.99
C ALA A 736 -17.45 -31.41 -0.49
N LEU A 737 -16.64 -31.36 0.58
CA LEU A 737 -16.13 -30.12 1.18
C LEU A 737 -15.20 -29.37 0.23
N ALA A 738 -14.31 -30.07 -0.48
CA ALA A 738 -13.47 -29.47 -1.51
C ALA A 738 -14.29 -28.88 -2.67
N ALA A 739 -15.36 -29.55 -3.09
CA ALA A 739 -16.27 -29.02 -4.11
C ALA A 739 -17.02 -27.77 -3.62
N LEU A 740 -17.50 -27.76 -2.37
CA LEU A 740 -18.16 -26.60 -1.75
C LEU A 740 -17.21 -25.41 -1.55
N GLU A 741 -15.92 -25.66 -1.27
CA GLU A 741 -14.88 -24.63 -1.28
C GLU A 741 -14.68 -24.08 -2.69
N HIS A 742 -14.58 -24.93 -3.72
CA HIS A 742 -14.45 -24.48 -5.10
C HIS A 742 -15.64 -23.62 -5.56
N GLU A 743 -16.83 -23.90 -5.08
CA GLU A 743 -18.05 -23.11 -5.33
C GLU A 743 -18.11 -21.80 -4.54
N GLY A 744 -17.17 -21.54 -3.62
CA GLY A 744 -17.15 -20.33 -2.80
C GLY A 744 -18.04 -20.38 -1.56
N PHE A 745 -18.64 -21.53 -1.24
CA PHE A 745 -19.62 -21.68 -0.16
C PHE A 745 -18.97 -21.85 1.22
N ALA A 746 -17.95 -22.72 1.30
CA ALA A 746 -17.26 -23.05 2.55
C ALA A 746 -15.80 -22.56 2.54
N LEU A 747 -15.27 -22.27 3.73
CA LEU A 747 -13.85 -21.97 3.96
C LEU A 747 -13.25 -23.05 4.86
N ARG A 748 -12.07 -23.54 4.49
CA ARG A 748 -11.25 -24.41 5.34
C ARG A 748 -10.25 -23.59 6.15
N GLY A 749 -10.04 -23.94 7.42
CA GLY A 749 -9.14 -23.19 8.31
C GLY A 749 -9.04 -23.79 9.71
N ARG A 750 -8.53 -23.00 10.66
CA ARG A 750 -8.52 -23.30 12.10
C ARG A 750 -9.15 -22.13 12.82
N PHE A 751 -10.38 -22.30 13.29
CA PHE A 751 -11.24 -21.22 13.76
C PHE A 751 -11.42 -21.28 15.29
N SER A 752 -11.67 -22.46 15.84
CA SER A 752 -11.90 -22.67 17.27
C SER A 752 -10.62 -22.93 18.06
N SER A 753 -10.57 -22.42 19.30
CA SER A 753 -9.42 -22.62 20.18
C SER A 753 -9.36 -24.06 20.73
N GLY A 754 -8.21 -24.72 20.60
CA GLY A 754 -7.99 -26.05 21.20
C GLY A 754 -8.42 -27.24 20.33
N VAL A 755 -8.92 -26.99 19.12
CA VAL A 755 -9.21 -28.05 18.12
C VAL A 755 -7.93 -28.33 17.32
N GLU A 756 -7.41 -29.55 17.43
CA GLU A 756 -6.31 -30.03 16.58
C GLU A 756 -6.89 -30.67 15.31
N GLY A 757 -7.14 -29.86 14.27
CA GLY A 757 -7.70 -30.34 13.01
C GLY A 757 -7.98 -29.20 12.02
N ILE A 758 -8.29 -29.56 10.77
CA ILE A 758 -8.83 -28.60 9.80
C ILE A 758 -10.34 -28.54 10.01
N GLU A 759 -10.82 -27.33 10.23
CA GLU A 759 -12.24 -27.02 10.33
C GLU A 759 -12.76 -26.43 9.02
N TRP A 760 -14.05 -26.62 8.80
CA TRP A 760 -14.82 -26.09 7.69
C TRP A 760 -15.95 -25.25 8.27
N CYS A 761 -16.18 -24.07 7.68
CA CYS A 761 -17.26 -23.20 8.08
C CYS A 761 -17.92 -22.59 6.84
N GLU A 762 -19.25 -22.48 6.86
CA GLU A 762 -19.97 -21.70 5.86
C GLU A 762 -19.53 -20.23 5.95
N ARG A 763 -19.31 -19.62 4.78
CA ARG A 763 -18.66 -18.31 4.69
C ARG A 763 -19.42 -17.20 5.40
N ARG A 764 -20.75 -17.13 5.29
CA ARG A 764 -21.57 -16.08 5.92
C ARG A 764 -21.59 -16.23 7.44
N LEU A 765 -21.66 -17.46 7.97
CA LEU A 765 -21.52 -17.74 9.40
C LEU A 765 -20.14 -17.30 9.88
N LEU A 766 -19.08 -17.64 9.15
CA LEU A 766 -17.73 -17.19 9.50
C LEU A 766 -17.62 -15.66 9.50
N ALA A 767 -18.13 -14.98 8.47
CA ALA A 767 -18.16 -13.53 8.41
C ALA A 767 -18.95 -12.89 9.57
N ARG A 768 -20.05 -13.52 10.02
CA ARG A 768 -20.80 -13.12 11.21
C ARG A 768 -19.98 -13.30 12.49
N ILE A 769 -19.29 -14.43 12.66
CA ILE A 769 -18.41 -14.69 13.81
C ILE A 769 -17.31 -13.63 13.87
N HIS A 770 -16.66 -13.32 12.74
CA HIS A 770 -15.66 -12.25 12.64
C HIS A 770 -16.26 -10.90 13.06
N ARG A 771 -17.44 -10.54 12.54
CA ARG A 771 -18.12 -9.29 12.89
C ARG A 771 -18.43 -9.20 14.39
N TYR A 772 -18.99 -10.24 14.98
CA TYR A 772 -19.31 -10.27 16.41
C TYR A 772 -18.05 -10.23 17.29
N THR A 773 -16.99 -10.91 16.87
CA THR A 773 -15.66 -10.83 17.51
C THR A 773 -15.18 -9.38 17.52
N LEU A 774 -15.22 -8.71 16.36
CA LEU A 774 -14.81 -7.30 16.23
C LEU A 774 -15.69 -6.35 17.04
N ASP A 775 -17.02 -6.53 17.02
CA ASP A 775 -17.95 -5.69 17.77
C ASP A 775 -17.79 -5.84 19.29
N ARG A 776 -17.50 -7.05 19.78
CA ARG A 776 -17.17 -7.29 21.20
C ARG A 776 -15.90 -6.54 21.58
N LEU A 777 -14.82 -6.73 20.81
CA LEU A 777 -13.55 -6.04 21.02
C LEU A 777 -13.69 -4.51 20.88
N ARG A 778 -14.71 -4.01 20.17
CA ARG A 778 -14.99 -2.56 20.05
C ARG A 778 -15.68 -2.02 21.28
N LYS A 779 -16.64 -2.76 21.85
CA LYS A 779 -17.34 -2.37 23.08
C LYS A 779 -16.37 -2.17 24.26
N GLU A 780 -15.24 -2.87 24.26
CA GLU A 780 -14.18 -2.69 25.26
C GLU A 780 -13.43 -1.35 25.14
N ILE A 781 -13.47 -0.69 23.97
CA ILE A 781 -12.73 0.55 23.66
C ILE A 781 -13.68 1.61 23.09
N GLU A 782 -14.96 1.56 23.46
CA GLU A 782 -15.97 2.45 22.88
C GLU A 782 -15.69 3.92 23.24
N PRO A 783 -15.56 4.81 22.24
CA PRO A 783 -15.33 6.23 22.50
C PRO A 783 -16.55 6.80 23.22
N VAL A 784 -16.35 7.30 24.42
CA VAL A 784 -17.40 7.95 25.20
C VAL A 784 -17.73 9.34 24.63
N THR A 785 -18.91 9.85 24.96
CA THR A 785 -19.29 11.21 24.54
C THR A 785 -18.29 12.24 25.09
N ALA A 786 -18.11 13.38 24.40
CA ALA A 786 -17.28 14.46 24.91
C ALA A 786 -17.70 14.90 26.33
N ALA A 787 -19.00 14.81 26.66
CA ALA A 787 -19.51 15.07 28.00
C ALA A 787 -19.01 14.06 29.03
N ASP A 788 -19.02 12.76 28.71
CA ASP A 788 -18.50 11.70 29.59
C ASP A 788 -16.99 11.76 29.74
N PHE A 789 -16.26 12.06 28.65
CA PHE A 789 -14.83 12.30 28.71
C PHE A 789 -14.50 13.50 29.62
N LEU A 790 -15.23 14.61 29.51
CA LEU A 790 -15.04 15.76 30.39
C LEU A 790 -15.37 15.44 31.86
N ARG A 791 -16.43 14.67 32.12
CA ARG A 791 -16.75 14.21 33.49
C ARG A 791 -15.64 13.33 34.06
N PHE A 792 -15.15 12.38 33.27
CA PHE A 792 -14.00 11.56 33.65
C PHE A 792 -12.78 12.44 33.89
N LEU A 793 -12.43 13.36 32.98
CA LEU A 793 -11.27 14.22 33.10
C LEU A 793 -11.34 15.08 34.36
N PHE A 794 -12.48 15.68 34.68
CA PHE A 794 -12.64 16.45 35.92
C PHE A 794 -12.55 15.60 37.18
N LYS A 795 -13.04 14.35 37.15
CA LYS A 795 -12.88 13.40 38.27
C LYS A 795 -11.43 12.92 38.41
N TRP A 796 -10.81 12.54 37.31
CA TRP A 796 -9.43 12.07 37.22
C TRP A 796 -8.45 13.15 37.69
N GLN A 797 -8.63 14.38 37.20
CA GLN A 797 -7.89 15.57 37.63
C GLN A 797 -8.28 16.05 39.03
N ARG A 798 -9.22 15.38 39.72
CA ARG A 798 -9.73 15.72 41.06
C ARG A 798 -10.35 17.11 41.20
N VAL A 799 -10.77 17.73 40.10
CA VAL A 799 -11.37 19.07 40.08
C VAL A 799 -12.88 19.02 40.40
N ALA A 800 -13.54 17.91 40.08
CA ALA A 800 -14.94 17.71 40.41
C ALA A 800 -15.12 17.65 41.95
N THR A 801 -16.16 18.30 42.46
CA THR A 801 -16.39 18.50 43.90
C THR A 801 -16.37 17.20 44.73
N GLY A 802 -16.87 16.09 44.19
CA GLY A 802 -16.85 14.78 44.86
C GLY A 802 -15.58 13.93 44.64
N SER A 803 -14.55 14.47 44.00
CA SER A 803 -13.29 13.77 43.70
C SER A 803 -12.04 14.47 44.26
N ARG A 804 -12.24 15.58 44.96
CA ARG A 804 -11.15 16.32 45.60
C ARG A 804 -10.48 15.46 46.66
N ALA A 805 -9.16 15.56 46.73
CA ALA A 805 -8.39 14.91 47.78
C ALA A 805 -8.53 15.68 49.11
N GLU A 806 -8.20 15.05 50.23
CA GLU A 806 -8.26 15.69 51.56
C GLU A 806 -6.97 15.44 52.34
N GLY A 807 -6.54 16.46 53.08
CA GLY A 807 -5.38 16.39 53.96
C GLY A 807 -4.00 16.26 53.27
N PRO A 808 -2.92 16.12 54.06
CA PRO A 808 -1.55 16.07 53.55
C PRO A 808 -1.23 14.87 52.65
N GLU A 809 -1.77 13.68 52.93
CA GLU A 809 -1.61 12.50 52.07
C GLU A 809 -2.32 12.67 50.73
N GLY A 810 -3.49 13.32 50.74
CA GLY A 810 -4.21 13.69 49.53
C GLY A 810 -3.43 14.67 48.65
N LEU A 811 -2.72 15.63 49.27
CA LEU A 811 -1.85 16.57 48.56
C LEU A 811 -0.71 15.83 47.84
N ALA A 812 -0.07 14.85 48.47
CA ALA A 812 0.98 14.05 47.82
C ALA A 812 0.46 13.34 46.56
N ALA A 813 -0.73 12.72 46.62
CA ALA A 813 -1.34 12.07 45.47
C ALA A 813 -1.73 13.04 44.32
N VAL A 814 -2.12 14.28 44.66
CA VAL A 814 -2.38 15.33 43.67
C VAL A 814 -1.08 15.81 43.01
N LEU A 815 0.00 15.94 43.79
CA LEU A 815 1.31 16.32 43.27
C LEU A 815 1.89 15.23 42.36
N ASP A 816 1.73 13.95 42.70
CA ASP A 816 2.12 12.82 41.83
C ASP A 816 1.34 12.82 40.50
N LEU A 817 0.05 13.18 40.53
CA LEU A 817 -0.78 13.28 39.32
C LEU A 817 -0.33 14.42 38.40
N LEU A 818 0.21 15.50 38.97
CA LEU A 818 0.64 16.70 38.26
C LEU A 818 2.15 16.79 38.08
N ASP A 819 2.88 15.72 38.44
CA ASP A 819 4.33 15.63 38.25
C ASP A 819 4.68 15.84 36.76
N GLY A 820 5.73 16.61 36.51
CA GLY A 820 6.13 16.98 35.16
C GLY A 820 5.37 18.17 34.55
N TYR A 821 4.30 18.69 35.17
CA TYR A 821 3.55 19.83 34.64
C TYR A 821 4.16 21.17 35.10
N GLU A 822 4.39 22.11 34.17
CA GLU A 822 4.97 23.43 34.48
C GLU A 822 3.89 24.53 34.47
N LEU A 823 3.72 25.21 35.61
CA LEU A 823 2.79 26.32 35.81
C LEU A 823 3.44 27.43 36.62
N ALA A 824 2.90 28.65 36.54
CA ALA A 824 3.36 29.76 37.36
C ALA A 824 3.31 29.39 38.85
N ALA A 825 4.41 29.63 39.57
CA ALA A 825 4.57 29.23 40.98
C ALA A 825 3.40 29.69 41.86
N GLY A 826 2.92 30.93 41.68
CA GLY A 826 1.78 31.45 42.43
C GLY A 826 0.45 30.74 42.12
N ALA A 827 0.27 30.22 40.91
CA ALA A 827 -0.97 29.56 40.49
C ALA A 827 -1.15 28.19 41.17
N TRP A 828 -0.07 27.55 41.60
CA TRP A 828 -0.13 26.25 42.28
C TRP A 828 -0.95 26.34 43.57
N GLU A 829 -0.60 27.28 44.44
CA GLU A 829 -1.25 27.42 45.74
C GLU A 829 -2.52 28.27 45.69
N SER A 830 -2.68 29.14 44.68
CA SER A 830 -3.88 29.98 44.57
C SER A 830 -5.04 29.33 43.80
N GLU A 831 -4.75 28.46 42.83
CA GLU A 831 -5.75 27.97 41.88
C GLU A 831 -5.72 26.45 41.71
N VAL A 832 -4.53 25.85 41.54
CA VAL A 832 -4.40 24.45 41.10
C VAL A 832 -4.66 23.46 42.22
N LEU A 833 -3.98 23.64 43.37
CA LEU A 833 -4.11 22.80 44.55
C LEU A 833 -5.47 23.03 45.25
N PRO A 834 -5.95 24.27 45.47
CA PRO A 834 -7.27 24.50 46.05
C PRO A 834 -8.43 23.98 45.20
N ALA A 835 -8.28 23.90 43.87
CA ALA A 835 -9.32 23.30 43.02
C ALA A 835 -9.42 21.78 43.17
N ARG A 836 -8.36 21.13 43.68
CA ARG A 836 -8.20 19.66 43.73
C ARG A 836 -8.19 19.09 45.15
N LEU A 837 -8.10 19.95 46.16
CA LEU A 837 -8.07 19.60 47.58
C LEU A 837 -9.23 20.29 48.32
N THR A 838 -9.88 19.57 49.21
CA THR A 838 -10.80 20.18 50.18
C THR A 838 -9.96 20.86 51.27
N ASP A 839 -10.26 22.13 51.57
CA ASP A 839 -9.63 22.92 52.63
C ASP A 839 -8.09 22.89 52.62
N TYR A 840 -7.48 23.11 51.43
CA TYR A 840 -6.02 23.15 51.27
C TYR A 840 -5.36 24.15 52.24
N ASP A 841 -4.41 23.64 53.05
CA ASP A 841 -3.51 24.43 53.89
C ASP A 841 -2.10 24.45 53.28
N PRO A 842 -1.53 25.63 52.95
CA PRO A 842 -0.16 25.78 52.47
C PRO A 842 0.91 25.06 53.32
N LEU A 843 0.68 24.93 54.63
CA LEU A 843 1.61 24.24 55.54
C LEU A 843 1.82 22.76 55.18
N TRP A 844 0.88 22.14 54.46
CA TRP A 844 1.02 20.75 54.01
C TRP A 844 2.08 20.62 52.92
N LEU A 845 2.15 21.57 51.99
CA LEU A 845 3.17 21.59 50.95
C LEU A 845 4.55 21.87 51.54
N ASP A 846 4.62 22.82 52.48
CA ASP A 846 5.85 23.10 53.24
C ASP A 846 6.33 21.85 53.99
N GLY A 847 5.42 21.11 54.63
CA GLY A 847 5.73 19.87 55.33
C GLY A 847 6.30 18.78 54.40
N LEU A 848 5.70 18.57 53.22
CA LEU A 848 6.21 17.63 52.22
C LEU A 848 7.58 18.06 51.66
N CYS A 849 7.80 19.35 51.45
CA CYS A 849 9.09 19.86 51.01
C CYS A 849 10.18 19.72 52.10
N LEU A 850 9.85 19.99 53.36
CA LEU A 850 10.76 19.85 54.50
C LEU A 850 11.13 18.39 54.80
N SER A 851 10.21 17.46 54.53
CA SER A 851 10.46 16.02 54.65
C SER A 851 11.45 15.49 53.60
N GLY A 852 11.67 16.25 52.52
CA GLY A 852 12.49 15.86 51.38
C GLY A 852 11.78 14.92 50.39
N GLU A 853 10.52 14.54 50.63
CA GLU A 853 9.74 13.70 49.73
C GLU A 853 9.44 14.40 48.39
N ILE A 854 9.28 15.73 48.42
CA ILE A 854 8.98 16.56 47.25
C ILE A 854 9.99 17.70 47.13
N ALA A 855 10.46 17.95 45.92
CA ALA A 855 11.32 19.06 45.57
C ALA A 855 10.68 19.91 44.47
N TRP A 856 10.82 21.23 44.58
CA TRP A 856 10.38 22.17 43.54
C TRP A 856 11.51 22.54 42.60
N GLY A 857 11.27 22.42 41.30
CA GLY A 857 12.26 22.71 40.26
C GLY A 857 11.63 23.23 38.98
N ARG A 858 12.48 23.76 38.09
CA ARG A 858 12.08 24.04 36.71
C ARG A 858 12.59 22.93 35.81
N LEU A 859 11.70 22.36 35.00
CA LEU A 859 12.05 21.40 33.97
C LEU A 859 12.65 22.10 32.74
N THR A 860 12.16 23.31 32.42
CA THR A 860 12.63 24.06 31.26
C THR A 860 13.72 25.06 31.64
N ALA A 861 14.94 24.86 31.14
CA ALA A 861 16.00 25.85 31.25
C ALA A 861 15.63 27.09 30.41
N THR A 862 15.47 28.25 31.05
CA THR A 862 15.35 29.51 30.33
C THR A 862 16.63 29.75 29.53
N ARG A 863 16.56 29.63 28.19
CA ARG A 863 17.53 30.23 27.27
C ARG A 863 17.46 31.74 27.44
N ASN A 864 18.14 32.29 28.43
CA ASN A 864 18.49 33.71 28.57
C ASN A 864 19.33 33.89 29.83
N ALA A 865 20.59 33.47 29.74
CA ALA A 865 21.65 33.87 30.64
C ALA A 865 22.87 34.34 29.84
N GLU A 866 22.65 35.02 28.73
CA GLU A 866 23.63 35.94 28.15
C GLU A 866 22.89 37.18 27.65
N VAL A 867 23.48 38.35 27.92
CA VAL A 867 23.01 39.72 27.65
C VAL A 867 22.23 40.35 28.82
N GLY A 868 22.95 41.18 29.57
CA GLY A 868 22.43 41.97 30.67
C GLY A 868 21.61 43.19 30.24
N THR A 869 21.14 43.88 31.29
CA THR A 869 20.45 45.18 31.37
C THR A 869 18.91 45.24 31.21
N ARG A 870 18.28 45.32 32.39
CA ARG A 870 17.06 46.05 32.79
C ARG A 870 15.93 46.26 31.75
N ALA A 871 14.85 45.52 31.95
CA ALA A 871 13.48 46.06 31.87
C ALA A 871 12.57 45.30 32.86
N ARG A 872 11.97 46.03 33.82
CA ARG A 872 10.93 45.52 34.72
C ARG A 872 9.65 45.28 33.90
N ARG A 873 9.30 44.02 33.68
CA ARG A 873 7.93 43.53 33.51
C ARG A 873 7.80 42.25 34.32
N SER A 874 6.71 42.11 35.07
CA SER A 874 6.45 40.97 35.95
C SER A 874 6.59 39.66 35.17
N ARG A 875 7.58 38.86 35.54
CA ARG A 875 7.71 37.49 35.05
C ARG A 875 7.06 36.58 36.07
N CYS A 876 5.89 36.03 35.73
CA CYS A 876 5.40 34.83 36.39
C CYS A 876 6.40 33.72 36.11
N THR A 877 7.02 33.21 37.16
CA THR A 877 8.03 32.16 37.11
C THR A 877 7.36 30.80 37.21
N GLY A 878 7.50 29.96 36.19
CA GLY A 878 7.03 28.57 36.21
C GLY A 878 7.83 27.72 37.21
N ALA A 879 7.18 26.78 37.90
CA ALA A 879 7.78 25.78 38.78
C ALA A 879 6.96 24.47 38.74
N THR A 880 7.62 23.34 39.01
CA THR A 880 7.05 21.98 39.02
C THR A 880 7.51 21.25 40.28
N ALA A 881 6.66 20.40 40.85
CA ALA A 881 7.00 19.51 41.97
C ALA A 881 7.53 18.17 41.43
N ALA A 882 8.60 17.61 42.01
CA ALA A 882 9.22 16.35 41.63
C ALA A 882 9.63 15.53 42.87
N ARG A 883 9.52 14.20 42.82
CA ARG A 883 9.86 13.31 43.94
C ARG A 883 11.36 13.00 43.99
N SER A 884 11.94 12.87 45.19
CA SER A 884 13.36 12.50 45.33
C SER A 884 13.56 10.97 45.23
N GLY A 885 14.04 10.51 44.06
CA GLY A 885 14.55 9.14 43.87
C GLY A 885 13.62 8.18 43.12
N GLY A 886 13.73 8.13 41.80
CA GLY A 886 13.16 7.11 40.91
C GLY A 886 13.24 7.54 39.44
N PRO A 887 13.48 6.64 38.46
CA PRO A 887 13.59 7.03 37.05
C PRO A 887 12.22 7.47 36.52
N ALA A 888 12.16 8.69 35.98
CA ALA A 888 10.96 9.28 35.41
C ALA A 888 10.58 8.56 34.10
N PHE A 889 9.53 7.74 34.14
CA PHE A 889 8.83 7.27 32.95
C PHE A 889 7.72 8.25 32.61
N PRO A 890 7.63 8.79 31.38
CA PRO A 890 6.43 9.46 30.93
C PRO A 890 5.35 8.41 30.68
N LYS A 891 4.28 8.42 31.49
CA LYS A 891 3.05 7.69 31.17
C LYS A 891 2.36 8.40 30.00
N SER A 892 2.41 7.82 28.82
CA SER A 892 1.62 8.22 27.66
C SER A 892 0.16 7.81 27.85
N MET A 893 -0.76 8.77 27.78
CA MET A 893 -2.13 8.55 27.30
C MET A 893 -2.19 8.92 25.82
#